data_AF-A0A4Q4UNZ0-F1
#
_entry.id   AF-A0A4Q4UNZ0-F1
#
_cell.length_a   1.000
_cell.length_b   1.000
_cell.length_c   1.000
_cell.angle_alpha   90.00
_cell.angle_beta   90.00
_cell.angle_gamma   90.00
#
_symmetry.space_group_name_H-M   'P 1'
#
loop_
_entity.id
_entity.type
_entity.pdbx_description
1 polymer ?
#
loop_
_entity_poly.entity_id
_entity_poly.type
_entity_poly.pdbx_seq_one_letter_code
_entity_poly.pdbx_strand_id
1 'polypeptide(L)'
;MAFRANVEGIPKAPFTSYGYGVYSISDLNGIVVDSQYSDAHDETGETLIPPSLSDFANTFVEDLRSVLDIDLDVSIADAAALDSIFLTVNESVEYLDASGARTAEGYTLTISPSGIVISGASPLGVWWGTRTLLQLAILSEGSIPVGQTKDAPGWGIRGMMLDVARHYYPPEFLVELCSYMSFFKQNTFHLHLSDNLYNNVNIYSRERSLELYARFRLWSDSEDVAGLNNHKNESYTREQFEEIQSSCAARGVTIIPEIEAPGHALAIVQWKPELGLSDDLSLLNISHPDTIPTMKSIWSTFLGWFHSKTVHIGADEYTADVGDYNRFVNAMAAHIRSASGKATRIWGTFPPRPEYGDENINSADVSVQHWAFFEDNPYHDYIRNGYAVLNSDDTFYTVNKWSGSYPQKVPIARTWNGDPATGGGIWHPHVFDTKDPANNPERSEPLVLGAVTPLWNDYGANASTYSEAYYVWREGIPALADKQWGGDLSEPAFFAALEKLHPLIPGQNLERAVESKGPVIFNYTGTTGVVDQSGNGYDATTSCPLTTESTWAIGPGCSFATPLRSKGRNYTLSLRLLVEDVFEDSATIIRGADSALMLTPNVTLFAAGTHFRLNATVPAGTWVDLRVVGRGDRTFASVRTTSLDAVLPGVGGSADAGEEVEEEFLARLGVNGEFFVWTPVAIEAPITELGGEGAGWTGQLASLGLTSEGGKSTRMGSPKHLLKLPNGKPLYQHQADILRTVLPGSKVYISLAQESPLDETLRSARRYSDDNSASCGFGNGELEVIFDPKVNSSAESKGPAEGLLSAYNTCPDATWLVVACDYPYVTSATLEHLVASYNSPVICFRNSEGFCEPLLGIWSPAALKRLAGNVARGKSGPAATVRELNGTMLSVPEGCEAWLVDVNRQADWEAALEKLATSV
;
A
#
# COMPACT_ATOMS: atom_id res chain seq x y z
N MET A 1 36.02 -16.68 0.46
CA MET A 1 35.48 -15.31 0.55
C MET A 1 34.46 -15.30 1.67
N ALA A 2 34.68 -14.50 2.71
CA ALA A 2 33.75 -14.40 3.83
C ALA A 2 32.47 -13.69 3.35
N PHE A 3 31.33 -14.37 3.37
CA PHE A 3 30.02 -13.75 3.23
C PHE A 3 29.81 -12.81 4.44
N ARG A 4 30.09 -11.52 4.26
CA ARG A 4 29.72 -10.42 5.17
C ARG A 4 28.57 -9.63 4.55
N ALA A 5 27.49 -10.30 4.19
CA ALA A 5 26.21 -9.60 4.11
C ALA A 5 25.58 -9.75 5.50
N ASN A 6 25.53 -8.67 6.27
CA ASN A 6 24.65 -8.62 7.44
C ASN A 6 23.23 -8.74 6.88
N VAL A 7 22.59 -9.88 7.09
CA VAL A 7 21.21 -10.09 6.69
C VAL A 7 20.34 -9.41 7.75
N GLU A 8 19.89 -8.19 7.46
CA GLU A 8 19.09 -7.38 8.38
C GLU A 8 17.61 -7.53 8.03
N GLY A 9 16.84 -8.24 8.87
CA GLY A 9 15.39 -8.33 8.78
C GLY A 9 14.67 -7.08 9.30
N ILE A 10 13.33 -7.14 9.31
CA ILE A 10 12.44 -6.10 9.83
C ILE A 10 11.51 -6.73 10.89
N PRO A 11 11.63 -6.39 12.18
CA PRO A 11 12.64 -5.54 12.80
C PRO A 11 14.05 -6.14 12.72
N LYS A 12 15.07 -5.29 12.83
CA LYS A 12 16.46 -5.74 12.87
C LYS A 12 16.74 -6.50 14.18
N ALA A 13 17.10 -7.78 14.05
CA ALA A 13 17.53 -8.62 15.14
C ALA A 13 19.07 -8.68 15.24
N PRO A 14 19.67 -8.64 16.43
CA PRO A 14 21.11 -8.78 16.58
C PRO A 14 21.54 -10.20 16.23
N PHE A 15 22.55 -10.37 15.36
CA PHE A 15 23.00 -11.70 14.94
C PHE A 15 24.51 -11.90 15.16
N THR A 16 24.88 -12.99 15.82
CA THR A 16 26.27 -13.40 16.05
C THR A 16 26.58 -14.66 15.25
N SER A 17 27.40 -14.54 14.20
CA SER A 17 27.86 -15.71 13.44
C SER A 17 28.91 -16.50 14.21
N TYR A 18 28.84 -17.83 14.11
CA TYR A 18 29.85 -18.73 14.68
C TYR A 18 31.01 -19.03 13.71
N GLY A 19 30.95 -18.55 12.47
CA GLY A 19 32.01 -18.75 11.47
C GLY A 19 32.08 -20.16 10.86
N TYR A 20 31.08 -21.02 11.10
CA TYR A 20 30.99 -22.40 10.59
C TYR A 20 30.33 -22.53 9.20
N GLY A 21 30.11 -21.41 8.48
CA GLY A 21 29.48 -21.42 7.16
C GLY A 21 27.97 -21.14 7.22
N VAL A 22 27.22 -21.74 6.30
CA VAL A 22 25.76 -21.60 6.13
C VAL A 22 25.08 -22.96 6.34
N TYR A 23 23.81 -22.92 6.74
CA TYR A 23 22.90 -24.05 6.83
C TYR A 23 21.85 -23.91 5.71
N SER A 24 21.56 -24.98 4.96
CA SER A 24 20.52 -24.93 3.94
C SER A 24 19.18 -25.25 4.57
N ILE A 25 18.21 -24.34 4.43
CA ILE A 25 16.86 -24.55 4.97
C ILE A 25 16.17 -25.79 4.36
N SER A 26 16.56 -26.17 3.13
CA SER A 26 16.08 -27.37 2.43
C SER A 26 16.51 -28.69 3.08
N ASP A 27 17.52 -28.66 3.96
CA ASP A 27 18.02 -29.87 4.63
C ASP A 27 17.11 -30.26 5.80
N LEU A 28 16.19 -29.39 6.21
CA LEU A 28 15.23 -29.67 7.26
C LEU A 28 14.31 -30.84 6.91
N ASN A 29 14.06 -31.71 7.89
CA ASN A 29 13.20 -32.89 7.75
C ASN A 29 11.98 -32.91 8.69
N GLY A 30 11.85 -31.94 9.59
CA GLY A 30 10.69 -31.82 10.48
C GLY A 30 10.77 -30.66 11.46
N ILE A 31 9.63 -30.40 12.11
CA ILE A 31 9.54 -29.53 13.29
C ILE A 31 9.25 -30.42 14.51
N VAL A 32 10.01 -30.19 15.58
CA VAL A 32 9.84 -30.86 16.86
C VAL A 32 9.42 -29.82 17.89
N VAL A 33 8.24 -30.00 18.45
CA VAL A 33 7.73 -29.23 19.59
C VAL A 33 8.12 -29.95 20.87
N ASP A 34 8.72 -29.21 21.81
CA ASP A 34 9.08 -29.73 23.12
C ASP A 34 7.84 -30.24 23.86
N SER A 35 7.83 -31.53 24.21
CA SER A 35 6.73 -32.19 24.92
C SER A 35 6.41 -31.56 26.27
N GLN A 36 7.38 -30.93 26.93
CA GLN A 36 7.18 -30.25 28.19
C GLN A 36 6.32 -28.99 28.04
N TYR A 37 6.36 -28.36 26.87
CA TYR A 37 5.78 -27.05 26.60
C TYR A 37 4.76 -27.05 25.46
N SER A 38 4.41 -28.22 24.91
CA SER A 38 3.50 -28.34 23.75
C SER A 38 2.17 -27.63 23.95
N ASP A 39 1.64 -27.73 25.18
CA ASP A 39 0.34 -27.17 25.60
C ASP A 39 0.52 -25.89 26.44
N ALA A 40 1.74 -25.31 26.47
CA ALA A 40 1.99 -24.06 27.19
C ALA A 40 1.43 -22.86 26.42
N HIS A 41 0.98 -21.84 27.16
CA HIS A 41 0.40 -20.59 26.62
C HIS A 41 1.08 -19.35 27.24
N ASP A 42 1.03 -18.22 26.53
CA ASP A 42 1.45 -16.93 27.10
C ASP A 42 0.28 -16.22 27.80
N GLU A 43 0.24 -16.32 29.12
CA GLU A 43 -0.79 -15.70 29.95
C GLU A 43 -0.51 -14.23 30.29
N THR A 44 0.59 -13.63 29.80
CA THR A 44 1.02 -12.28 30.18
C THR A 44 0.62 -11.21 29.16
N GLY A 45 0.52 -11.54 27.87
CA GLY A 45 0.15 -10.62 26.79
C GLY A 45 -1.30 -10.12 26.81
N GLU A 46 -1.69 -9.27 25.86
CA GLU A 46 -3.04 -8.64 25.84
C GLU A 46 -4.19 -9.59 25.47
N THR A 47 -3.92 -10.71 24.78
CA THR A 47 -4.96 -11.66 24.37
C THR A 47 -5.46 -12.52 25.54
N LEU A 48 -6.74 -12.86 25.52
CA LEU A 48 -7.38 -13.85 26.40
C LEU A 48 -7.53 -15.23 25.74
N ILE A 49 -7.09 -15.36 24.48
CA ILE A 49 -7.07 -16.61 23.71
C ILE A 49 -5.65 -16.87 23.17
N PRO A 50 -4.61 -16.88 24.03
CA PRO A 50 -3.25 -17.12 23.57
C PRO A 50 -3.13 -18.51 22.94
N PRO A 51 -2.51 -18.66 21.74
CA PRO A 51 -2.25 -19.98 21.17
C PRO A 51 -1.25 -20.77 22.02
N SER A 52 -1.35 -22.10 21.96
CA SER A 52 -0.32 -22.97 22.53
C SER A 52 0.95 -22.96 21.67
N LEU A 53 2.05 -23.50 22.21
CA LEU A 53 3.26 -23.71 21.42
C LEU A 53 3.01 -24.61 20.19
N SER A 54 2.16 -25.62 20.33
CA SER A 54 1.77 -26.51 19.23
C SER A 54 0.93 -25.80 18.17
N ASP A 55 0.02 -24.92 18.58
CA ASP A 55 -0.78 -24.13 17.63
C ASP A 55 0.11 -23.23 16.79
N PHE A 56 1.09 -22.55 17.40
CA PHE A 56 2.06 -21.75 16.67
C PHE A 56 2.94 -22.58 15.74
N ALA A 57 3.32 -23.79 16.13
CA ALA A 57 4.08 -24.71 15.28
C ALA A 57 3.29 -25.10 14.02
N ASN A 58 1.99 -25.39 14.17
CA ASN A 58 1.12 -25.72 13.04
C ASN A 58 0.97 -24.54 12.07
N THR A 59 0.72 -23.34 12.57
CA THR A 59 0.68 -22.12 11.74
C THR A 59 2.02 -21.89 11.04
N PHE A 60 3.15 -22.14 11.72
CA PHE A 60 4.48 -21.93 11.14
C PHE A 60 4.79 -22.91 10.00
N VAL A 61 4.31 -24.15 10.05
CA VAL A 61 4.45 -25.10 8.91
C VAL A 61 3.73 -24.57 7.67
N GLU A 62 2.53 -24.00 7.83
CA GLU A 62 1.80 -23.38 6.71
C GLU A 62 2.57 -22.20 6.11
N ASP A 63 3.22 -21.41 6.96
CA ASP A 63 4.05 -20.30 6.52
C ASP A 63 5.28 -20.78 5.73
N LEU A 64 5.97 -21.84 6.20
CA LEU A 64 7.11 -22.43 5.47
C LEU A 64 6.69 -22.98 4.10
N ARG A 65 5.55 -23.66 4.04
CA ARG A 65 5.01 -24.20 2.79
C ARG A 65 4.65 -23.10 1.81
N SER A 66 3.94 -22.07 2.27
CA SER A 66 3.46 -20.98 1.40
C SER A 66 4.57 -20.03 0.91
N VAL A 67 5.64 -19.87 1.68
CA VAL A 67 6.69 -18.88 1.39
C VAL A 67 7.94 -19.50 0.80
N LEU A 68 8.35 -20.67 1.28
CA LEU A 68 9.61 -21.32 0.91
C LEU A 68 9.42 -22.63 0.14
N ASP A 69 8.18 -23.07 -0.09
CA ASP A 69 7.86 -24.38 -0.69
C ASP A 69 8.48 -25.56 0.11
N ILE A 70 8.51 -25.41 1.44
CA ILE A 70 9.04 -26.41 2.36
C ILE A 70 7.90 -27.04 3.14
N ASP A 71 7.67 -28.34 2.91
CA ASP A 71 6.63 -29.12 3.58
C ASP A 71 7.26 -30.01 4.66
N LEU A 72 6.94 -29.72 5.93
CA LEU A 72 7.50 -30.42 7.10
C LEU A 72 6.37 -30.93 8.00
N ASP A 73 6.60 -32.10 8.60
CA ASP A 73 5.72 -32.63 9.64
C ASP A 73 6.04 -32.02 11.00
N VAL A 74 5.00 -31.79 11.82
CA VAL A 74 5.13 -31.42 13.24
C VAL A 74 5.06 -32.69 14.10
N SER A 75 6.02 -32.84 15.00
CA SER A 75 6.05 -33.92 15.99
C SER A 75 6.29 -33.35 17.39
N ILE A 76 5.90 -34.12 18.42
CA ILE A 76 6.11 -33.76 19.83
C ILE A 76 7.14 -34.72 20.42
N ALA A 77 8.20 -34.20 21.01
CA ALA A 77 9.25 -35.01 21.64
C ALA A 77 10.03 -34.23 22.72
N ASP A 78 10.78 -34.95 23.55
CA ASP A 78 11.54 -34.37 24.67
C ASP A 78 12.85 -33.69 24.25
N ALA A 79 13.26 -33.80 22.99
CA ALA A 79 14.54 -33.28 22.49
C ALA A 79 14.54 -33.02 20.97
N ALA A 80 15.44 -32.15 20.53
CA ALA A 80 15.69 -31.87 19.11
C ALA A 80 16.13 -33.12 18.33
N ALA A 81 15.69 -33.23 17.08
CA ALA A 81 16.17 -34.21 16.10
C ALA A 81 17.22 -33.61 15.16
N LEU A 82 18.02 -34.46 14.49
CA LEU A 82 18.96 -33.99 13.47
C LEU A 82 18.21 -33.37 12.28
N ASP A 83 18.72 -32.24 11.81
CA ASP A 83 18.18 -31.46 10.70
C ASP A 83 16.69 -31.11 10.91
N SER A 84 16.35 -30.69 12.13
CA SER A 84 14.99 -30.27 12.50
C SER A 84 14.97 -28.84 13.06
N ILE A 85 13.78 -28.26 13.13
CA ILE A 85 13.51 -27.06 13.93
C ILE A 85 12.94 -27.52 15.27
N PHE A 86 13.65 -27.26 16.37
CA PHE A 86 13.17 -27.53 17.72
C PHE A 86 12.59 -26.27 18.36
N LEU A 87 11.33 -26.33 18.78
CA LEU A 87 10.58 -25.24 19.39
C LEU A 87 10.39 -25.52 20.88
N THR A 88 10.87 -24.63 21.75
CA THR A 88 10.82 -24.82 23.21
C THR A 88 10.71 -23.49 23.97
N VAL A 89 10.40 -23.55 25.26
CA VAL A 89 10.37 -22.42 26.18
C VAL A 89 11.52 -22.54 27.18
N ASN A 90 12.19 -21.43 27.49
CA ASN A 90 13.26 -21.40 28.47
C ASN A 90 13.06 -20.26 29.47
N GLU A 91 12.47 -20.61 30.61
CA GLU A 91 12.17 -19.70 31.72
C GLU A 91 13.42 -19.17 32.45
N SER A 92 14.60 -19.77 32.22
CA SER A 92 15.85 -19.36 32.91
C SER A 92 16.53 -18.17 32.26
N VAL A 93 16.17 -17.83 31.02
CA VAL A 93 16.76 -16.72 30.28
C VAL A 93 15.92 -15.47 30.49
N GLU A 94 16.55 -14.41 30.98
CA GLU A 94 15.90 -13.10 31.07
C GLU A 94 15.97 -12.36 29.73
N TYR A 95 14.81 -11.87 29.31
CA TYR A 95 14.63 -10.94 28.19
C TYR A 95 14.02 -9.66 28.74
N LEU A 96 14.60 -8.52 28.39
CA LEU A 96 14.22 -7.23 28.94
C LEU A 96 13.73 -6.30 27.83
N ASP A 97 12.71 -5.50 28.15
CA ASP A 97 12.22 -4.42 27.29
C ASP A 97 13.04 -3.12 27.48
N ALA A 98 12.61 -2.02 26.86
CA ALA A 98 13.32 -0.74 26.93
C ALA A 98 13.33 -0.12 28.35
N SER A 99 12.36 -0.45 29.20
CA SER A 99 12.29 -0.03 30.61
C SER A 99 13.17 -0.89 31.53
N GLY A 100 13.64 -2.03 31.04
CA GLY A 100 14.35 -3.03 31.83
C GLY A 100 13.42 -4.01 32.54
N ALA A 101 12.13 -4.03 32.22
CA ALA A 101 11.18 -5.01 32.71
C ALA A 101 11.29 -6.32 31.92
N ARG A 102 10.96 -7.46 32.56
CA ARG A 102 10.96 -8.76 31.89
C ARG A 102 9.81 -8.83 30.88
N THR A 103 10.07 -9.37 29.68
CA THR A 103 9.07 -9.59 28.63
C THR A 103 8.95 -11.06 28.26
N ALA A 104 7.72 -11.51 27.99
CA ALA A 104 7.40 -12.85 27.51
C ALA A 104 7.64 -13.02 25.99
N GLU A 105 7.81 -11.92 25.26
CA GLU A 105 7.96 -11.92 23.80
C GLU A 105 9.41 -12.14 23.34
N GLY A 106 10.36 -12.25 24.28
CA GLY A 106 11.77 -12.47 23.96
C GLY A 106 12.08 -13.90 23.52
N TYR A 107 13.10 -14.06 22.67
CA TYR A 107 13.52 -15.36 22.17
C TYR A 107 15.01 -15.44 21.85
N THR A 108 15.49 -16.67 21.72
CA THR A 108 16.81 -17.00 21.20
C THR A 108 16.67 -18.01 20.08
N LEU A 109 17.13 -17.63 18.90
CA LEU A 109 17.21 -18.50 17.72
C LEU A 109 18.69 -18.89 17.52
N THR A 110 18.96 -20.19 17.51
CA THR A 110 20.28 -20.77 17.31
C THR A 110 20.27 -21.64 16.07
N ILE A 111 21.13 -21.36 15.11
CA ILE A 111 21.32 -22.12 13.88
C ILE A 111 22.66 -22.84 13.99
N SER A 112 22.64 -24.16 13.85
CA SER A 112 23.81 -25.02 13.94
C SER A 112 23.91 -25.94 12.71
N PRO A 113 25.06 -26.58 12.45
CA PRO A 113 25.17 -27.58 11.39
C PRO A 113 24.25 -28.81 11.56
N SER A 114 23.66 -29.02 12.73
CA SER A 114 22.79 -30.16 13.05
C SER A 114 21.30 -29.81 13.08
N GLY A 115 20.93 -28.56 12.78
CA GLY A 115 19.55 -28.07 12.85
C GLY A 115 19.41 -26.74 13.60
N ILE A 116 18.16 -26.39 13.88
CA ILE A 116 17.75 -25.06 14.38
C ILE A 116 17.01 -25.21 15.70
N VAL A 117 17.28 -24.34 16.67
CA VAL A 117 16.56 -24.26 17.95
C VAL A 117 16.00 -22.86 18.13
N ILE A 118 14.70 -22.76 18.40
CA ILE A 118 14.03 -21.52 18.81
C ILE A 118 13.53 -21.71 20.24
N SER A 119 14.09 -20.93 21.15
CA SER A 119 13.76 -20.93 22.56
C SER A 119 13.16 -19.58 22.95
N GLY A 120 11.89 -19.54 23.37
CA GLY A 120 11.21 -18.32 23.80
C GLY A 120 11.13 -18.17 25.32
N ALA A 121 10.85 -16.96 25.81
CA ALA A 121 10.40 -16.74 27.19
C ALA A 121 8.98 -17.27 27.42
N SER A 122 8.17 -17.30 26.36
CA SER A 122 6.85 -17.90 26.26
C SER A 122 6.65 -18.47 24.84
N PRO A 123 5.54 -19.18 24.57
CA PRO A 123 5.17 -19.57 23.21
C PRO A 123 5.09 -18.39 22.23
N LEU A 124 4.65 -17.20 22.67
CA LEU A 124 4.63 -15.99 21.84
C LEU A 124 6.06 -15.53 21.48
N GLY A 125 7.00 -15.62 22.41
CA GLY A 125 8.42 -15.42 22.10
C GLY A 125 8.93 -16.39 21.02
N VAL A 126 8.56 -17.68 21.12
CA VAL A 126 8.91 -18.67 20.07
C VAL A 126 8.31 -18.26 18.73
N TRP A 127 7.05 -17.84 18.69
CA TRP A 127 6.39 -17.35 17.47
C TRP A 127 7.19 -16.21 16.83
N TRP A 128 7.65 -15.22 17.59
CA TRP A 128 8.51 -14.15 17.07
C TRP A 128 9.85 -14.64 16.55
N GLY A 129 10.42 -15.67 17.17
CA GLY A 129 11.59 -16.38 16.65
C GLY A 129 11.35 -17.02 15.28
N THR A 130 10.16 -17.57 15.03
CA THR A 130 9.80 -18.13 13.70
C THR A 130 9.77 -17.05 12.63
N ARG A 131 9.30 -15.83 12.95
CA ARG A 131 9.31 -14.69 12.01
C ARG A 131 10.73 -14.34 11.59
N THR A 132 11.65 -14.28 12.55
CA THR A 132 13.07 -14.01 12.28
C THR A 132 13.71 -15.11 11.43
N LEU A 133 13.43 -16.39 11.72
CA LEU A 133 13.92 -17.49 10.90
C LEU A 133 13.41 -17.40 9.45
N LEU A 134 12.11 -17.14 9.27
CA LEU A 134 11.49 -17.02 7.95
C LEU A 134 12.10 -15.87 7.14
N GLN A 135 12.26 -14.69 7.77
CA GLN A 135 12.91 -13.55 7.11
C GLN A 135 14.38 -13.82 6.76
N LEU A 136 15.14 -14.46 7.66
CA LEU A 136 16.52 -14.85 7.38
C LEU A 136 16.62 -15.80 6.18
N ALA A 137 15.72 -16.77 6.09
CA ALA A 137 15.65 -17.70 4.97
C ALA A 137 15.32 -16.98 3.65
N ILE A 138 14.34 -16.08 3.63
CA ILE A 138 14.00 -15.27 2.45
C ILE A 138 15.20 -14.42 2.00
N LEU A 139 15.76 -13.64 2.92
CA LEU A 139 16.83 -12.68 2.60
C LEU A 139 18.15 -13.35 2.19
N SER A 140 18.36 -14.59 2.61
CA SER A 140 19.54 -15.41 2.31
C SER A 140 19.30 -16.47 1.22
N GLU A 141 18.15 -16.42 0.53
CA GLU A 141 17.80 -17.38 -0.54
C GLU A 141 17.92 -18.85 -0.07
N GLY A 142 17.45 -19.11 1.15
CA GLY A 142 17.48 -20.43 1.79
C GLY A 142 18.83 -20.84 2.42
N SER A 143 19.92 -20.11 2.16
CA SER A 143 21.26 -20.39 2.71
C SER A 143 21.55 -19.53 3.95
N ILE A 144 20.99 -19.91 5.11
CA ILE A 144 21.06 -19.10 6.34
C ILE A 144 22.41 -19.22 7.04
N PRO A 145 22.97 -18.14 7.61
CA PRO A 145 24.25 -18.20 8.31
C PRO A 145 24.16 -19.00 9.62
N VAL A 146 25.19 -19.81 9.92
CA VAL A 146 25.32 -20.50 11.22
C VAL A 146 25.69 -19.50 12.30
N GLY A 147 24.92 -19.46 13.38
CA GLY A 147 25.04 -18.44 14.42
C GLY A 147 23.86 -18.40 15.36
N GLN A 148 23.72 -17.29 16.08
CA GLN A 148 22.66 -17.09 17.06
C GLN A 148 22.19 -15.65 17.10
N THR A 149 20.90 -15.48 17.38
CA THR A 149 20.29 -14.21 17.76
C THR A 149 19.57 -14.36 19.10
N LYS A 150 19.69 -13.34 19.95
CA LYS A 150 18.91 -13.18 21.18
C LYS A 150 18.22 -11.83 21.08
N ASP A 151 16.90 -11.81 21.12
CA ASP A 151 16.11 -10.65 20.71
C ASP A 151 14.85 -10.51 21.58
N ALA A 152 14.37 -9.29 21.75
CA ALA A 152 13.21 -8.94 22.57
C ALA A 152 12.68 -7.55 22.18
N PRO A 153 11.36 -7.31 22.27
CA PRO A 153 10.80 -6.00 21.93
C PRO A 153 11.12 -4.95 23.00
N GLY A 154 11.31 -3.71 22.57
CA GLY A 154 11.47 -2.54 23.45
C GLY A 154 10.19 -2.10 24.13
N TRP A 155 9.01 -2.33 23.52
CA TRP A 155 7.71 -1.93 24.05
C TRP A 155 6.67 -3.03 23.84
N GLY A 156 5.74 -3.17 24.79
CA GLY A 156 4.74 -4.25 24.81
C GLY A 156 3.62 -4.09 23.79
N ILE A 157 3.23 -2.85 23.45
CA ILE A 157 2.14 -2.56 22.50
C ILE A 157 2.70 -1.98 21.19
N ARG A 158 2.50 -2.69 20.08
CA ARG A 158 3.04 -2.32 18.76
C ARG A 158 2.01 -2.64 17.69
N GLY A 159 1.56 -1.65 16.93
CA GLY A 159 0.60 -1.93 15.88
C GLY A 159 -0.07 -0.75 15.21
N MET A 160 -1.34 -0.94 14.87
CA MET A 160 -2.13 0.02 14.10
C MET A 160 -3.59 0.05 14.56
N MET A 161 -4.27 1.15 14.24
CA MET A 161 -5.70 1.32 14.47
C MET A 161 -6.42 1.57 13.15
N LEU A 162 -7.51 0.84 12.87
CA LEU A 162 -8.37 1.05 11.71
C LEU A 162 -9.73 1.59 12.14
N ASP A 163 -10.12 2.73 11.58
CA ASP A 163 -11.50 3.19 11.56
C ASP A 163 -12.35 2.29 10.65
N VAL A 164 -12.96 1.28 11.26
CA VAL A 164 -13.94 0.43 10.59
C VAL A 164 -15.36 0.98 10.73
N ALA A 165 -15.58 2.04 11.49
CA ALA A 165 -16.89 2.63 11.72
C ALA A 165 -17.33 3.52 10.56
N ARG A 166 -16.50 4.46 10.10
CA ARG A 166 -16.84 5.33 8.97
C ARG A 166 -16.72 4.61 7.62
N HIS A 167 -16.00 3.49 7.55
CA HIS A 167 -15.90 2.62 6.37
C HIS A 167 -15.85 1.14 6.78
N TYR A 168 -16.76 0.31 6.27
CA TYR A 168 -16.79 -1.12 6.58
C TYR A 168 -15.60 -1.86 5.94
N TYR A 169 -15.10 -2.92 6.56
CA TYR A 169 -14.11 -3.83 5.98
C TYR A 169 -14.54 -5.29 6.18
N PRO A 170 -14.39 -6.16 5.17
CA PRO A 170 -14.71 -7.58 5.33
C PRO A 170 -13.80 -8.28 6.35
N PRO A 171 -14.30 -9.29 7.11
CA PRO A 171 -13.51 -10.06 8.07
C PRO A 171 -12.19 -10.59 7.50
N GLU A 172 -12.21 -11.13 6.29
CA GLU A 172 -11.04 -11.68 5.61
C GLU A 172 -9.94 -10.64 5.41
N PHE A 173 -10.30 -9.39 5.09
CA PHE A 173 -9.32 -8.31 4.92
C PHE A 173 -8.65 -7.94 6.25
N LEU A 174 -9.42 -7.95 7.35
CA LEU A 174 -8.88 -7.71 8.69
C LEU A 174 -7.92 -8.83 9.12
N VAL A 175 -8.24 -10.08 8.79
CA VAL A 175 -7.36 -11.24 9.05
C VAL A 175 -6.07 -11.17 8.22
N GLU A 176 -6.15 -10.79 6.95
CA GLU A 176 -4.97 -10.59 6.10
C GLU A 176 -4.05 -9.49 6.66
N LEU A 177 -4.63 -8.39 7.18
CA LEU A 177 -3.87 -7.34 7.87
C LEU A 177 -3.15 -7.88 9.12
N CYS A 178 -3.77 -8.76 9.91
CA CYS A 178 -3.12 -9.41 11.04
C CYS A 178 -1.92 -10.28 10.61
N SER A 179 -2.04 -11.02 9.51
CA SER A 179 -0.91 -11.78 8.95
C SER A 179 0.25 -10.86 8.55
N TYR A 180 -0.06 -9.75 7.89
CA TYR A 180 0.91 -8.73 7.48
C TYR A 180 1.61 -8.09 8.70
N MET A 181 0.86 -7.71 9.72
CA MET A 181 1.38 -7.17 10.99
C MET A 181 2.31 -8.16 11.69
N SER A 182 1.86 -9.40 11.84
CA SER A 182 2.57 -10.46 12.55
C SER A 182 3.95 -10.73 11.95
N PHE A 183 4.06 -10.69 10.62
CA PHE A 183 5.32 -10.91 9.94
C PHE A 183 6.41 -9.91 10.35
N PHE A 184 6.01 -8.67 10.67
CA PHE A 184 6.88 -7.61 11.21
C PHE A 184 6.83 -7.49 12.73
N LYS A 185 6.34 -8.52 13.44
CA LYS A 185 6.26 -8.60 14.92
C LYS A 185 5.42 -7.49 15.58
N GLN A 186 4.44 -6.97 14.85
CA GLN A 186 3.37 -6.15 15.41
C GLN A 186 2.34 -7.06 16.07
N ASN A 187 1.78 -6.65 17.20
CA ASN A 187 0.96 -7.52 18.06
C ASN A 187 -0.41 -6.93 18.43
N THR A 188 -0.73 -5.70 18.03
CA THR A 188 -1.94 -5.01 18.47
C THR A 188 -2.69 -4.39 17.30
N PHE A 189 -3.89 -4.88 16.98
CA PHE A 189 -4.76 -4.28 15.97
C PHE A 189 -5.99 -3.66 16.63
N HIS A 190 -6.02 -2.34 16.70
CA HIS A 190 -7.11 -1.59 17.31
C HIS A 190 -8.22 -1.35 16.27
N LEU A 191 -9.44 -1.81 16.56
CA LEU A 191 -10.61 -1.62 15.69
C LEU A 191 -11.57 -0.61 16.32
N HIS A 192 -11.78 0.50 15.62
CA HIS A 192 -12.74 1.54 15.99
C HIS A 192 -14.12 1.21 15.41
N LEU A 193 -15.01 0.66 16.26
CA LEU A 193 -16.20 -0.08 15.83
C LEU A 193 -17.47 0.78 15.78
N SER A 194 -17.46 2.00 16.29
CA SER A 194 -18.64 2.88 16.24
C SER A 194 -18.27 4.33 16.11
N ASP A 195 -18.93 5.06 15.21
CA ASP A 195 -18.63 6.48 14.94
C ASP A 195 -19.68 7.11 13.99
N ASN A 196 -19.49 8.38 13.64
CA ASN A 196 -20.21 9.14 12.62
C ASN A 196 -19.31 10.07 11.78
N LEU A 197 -19.76 10.40 10.57
CA LEU A 197 -19.15 11.51 9.84
C LEU A 197 -19.30 12.81 10.62
N TYR A 198 -18.44 13.78 10.32
CA TYR A 198 -18.46 15.09 10.96
C TYR A 198 -19.86 15.75 10.91
N ASN A 199 -20.46 15.94 12.07
CA ASN A 199 -21.77 16.58 12.21
C ASN A 199 -21.60 18.11 12.24
N ASN A 200 -21.74 18.78 11.10
CA ASN A 200 -21.60 20.22 11.04
C ASN A 200 -22.84 20.94 11.60
N VAL A 201 -22.82 21.20 12.92
CA VAL A 201 -23.90 21.85 13.68
C VAL A 201 -24.31 23.23 13.17
N ASN A 202 -23.45 23.91 12.40
CA ASN A 202 -23.76 25.23 11.86
C ASN A 202 -24.68 25.18 10.63
N ILE A 203 -24.75 24.04 9.94
CA ILE A 203 -25.48 23.90 8.66
C ILE A 203 -26.52 22.79 8.69
N TYR A 204 -26.34 21.75 9.50
CA TYR A 204 -27.26 20.62 9.57
C TYR A 204 -28.41 20.94 10.50
N SER A 205 -29.64 20.72 10.01
CA SER A 205 -30.80 20.66 10.90
C SER A 205 -30.72 19.41 11.77
N ARG A 206 -31.49 19.38 12.85
CA ARG A 206 -31.60 18.20 13.71
C ARG A 206 -31.93 16.93 12.92
N GLU A 207 -32.88 17.01 12.00
CA GLU A 207 -33.28 15.90 11.13
C GLU A 207 -32.12 15.46 10.23
N ARG A 208 -31.39 16.42 9.65
CA ARG A 208 -30.24 16.11 8.80
C ARG A 208 -29.11 15.43 9.58
N SER A 209 -28.84 15.85 10.82
CA SER A 209 -27.87 15.19 11.69
C SER A 209 -28.29 13.75 12.00
N LEU A 210 -29.58 13.50 12.29
CA LEU A 210 -30.08 12.15 12.55
C LEU A 210 -30.07 11.24 11.30
N GLU A 211 -29.91 11.79 10.09
CA GLU A 211 -29.74 11.03 8.84
C GLU A 211 -28.27 10.89 8.40
N LEU A 212 -27.33 11.52 9.11
CA LEU A 212 -25.92 11.46 8.77
C LEU A 212 -25.39 10.02 8.88
N TYR A 213 -24.38 9.68 8.08
CA TYR A 213 -23.77 8.36 8.17
C TYR A 213 -23.12 8.17 9.54
N ALA A 214 -23.71 7.28 10.33
CA ALA A 214 -23.20 6.79 11.60
C ALA A 214 -23.37 5.27 11.63
N ARG A 215 -22.41 4.57 12.22
CA ARG A 215 -22.41 3.10 12.24
C ARG A 215 -21.96 2.59 13.58
N PHE A 216 -22.59 1.49 13.99
CA PHE A 216 -22.16 0.64 15.08
C PHE A 216 -21.91 -0.74 14.47
N ARG A 217 -20.67 -1.23 14.46
CA ARG A 217 -20.27 -2.37 13.61
C ARG A 217 -20.59 -3.73 14.22
N LEU A 218 -20.97 -3.85 15.48
CA LEU A 218 -21.35 -5.14 16.05
C LEU A 218 -22.87 -5.35 15.90
N TRP A 219 -23.26 -6.53 15.43
CA TRP A 219 -24.67 -6.93 15.28
C TRP A 219 -25.10 -7.88 16.40
N SER A 220 -25.98 -7.47 17.29
CA SER A 220 -26.53 -8.34 18.34
C SER A 220 -28.06 -8.43 18.24
N ASP A 221 -28.59 -9.64 18.42
CA ASP A 221 -30.02 -9.90 18.52
C ASP A 221 -30.55 -9.72 19.96
N SER A 222 -29.72 -9.24 20.89
CA SER A 222 -30.13 -8.94 22.27
C SER A 222 -31.19 -7.84 22.33
N GLU A 223 -32.25 -8.05 23.11
CA GLU A 223 -33.31 -7.05 23.34
C GLU A 223 -32.75 -5.75 23.96
N ASP A 224 -31.67 -5.85 24.73
CA ASP A 224 -31.03 -4.73 25.43
C ASP A 224 -30.43 -3.66 24.49
N VAL A 225 -30.13 -4.03 23.24
CA VAL A 225 -29.58 -3.15 22.19
C VAL A 225 -30.43 -3.17 20.92
N ALA A 226 -31.68 -3.64 21.01
CA ALA A 226 -32.59 -3.70 19.87
C ALA A 226 -32.82 -2.31 19.26
N GLY A 227 -32.41 -2.14 18.00
CA GLY A 227 -32.49 -0.88 17.26
C GLY A 227 -31.22 -0.02 17.29
N LEU A 228 -30.19 -0.38 18.07
CA LEU A 228 -28.89 0.31 18.04
C LEU A 228 -28.21 0.22 16.67
N ASN A 229 -28.33 -0.95 16.03
CA ASN A 229 -27.78 -1.22 14.72
C ASN A 229 -28.87 -1.77 13.80
N ASN A 230 -29.10 -1.10 12.67
CA ASN A 230 -30.07 -1.47 11.63
C ASN A 230 -29.40 -1.82 10.29
N HIS A 231 -28.07 -1.97 10.26
CA HIS A 231 -27.26 -2.19 9.06
C HIS A 231 -26.48 -3.51 9.12
N LYS A 232 -27.21 -4.65 9.18
CA LYS A 232 -26.61 -5.99 9.33
C LYS A 232 -25.53 -6.32 8.28
N ASN A 233 -25.73 -5.90 7.03
CA ASN A 233 -24.79 -6.18 5.92
C ASN A 233 -23.48 -5.37 5.98
N GLU A 234 -23.39 -4.39 6.88
CA GLU A 234 -22.16 -3.63 7.13
C GLU A 234 -21.72 -3.78 8.60
N SER A 235 -21.99 -4.95 9.19
CA SER A 235 -21.73 -5.25 10.60
C SER A 235 -21.14 -6.65 10.76
N TYR A 236 -20.40 -6.85 11.85
CA TYR A 236 -19.89 -8.13 12.29
C TYR A 236 -20.90 -8.78 13.23
N THR A 237 -21.34 -9.98 12.85
CA THR A 237 -21.98 -10.91 13.78
C THR A 237 -20.98 -11.36 14.85
N ARG A 238 -21.46 -11.98 15.92
CA ARG A 238 -20.58 -12.54 16.94
C ARG A 238 -19.59 -13.51 16.31
N GLU A 239 -20.08 -14.44 15.50
CA GLU A 239 -19.28 -15.49 14.88
C GLU A 239 -18.16 -14.90 14.00
N GLN A 240 -18.47 -13.89 13.19
CA GLN A 240 -17.46 -13.19 12.39
C GLN A 240 -16.42 -12.47 13.25
N PHE A 241 -16.85 -11.82 14.33
CA PHE A 241 -15.93 -11.11 15.22
C PHE A 241 -15.04 -12.08 16.01
N GLU A 242 -15.57 -13.23 16.42
CA GLU A 242 -14.78 -14.33 17.01
C GLU A 242 -13.76 -14.87 16.01
N GLU A 243 -14.14 -15.10 14.75
CA GLU A 243 -13.24 -15.57 13.69
C GLU A 243 -12.10 -14.58 13.42
N ILE A 244 -12.39 -13.28 13.37
CA ILE A 244 -11.36 -12.23 13.24
C ILE A 244 -10.36 -12.34 14.40
N GLN A 245 -10.86 -12.36 15.64
CA GLN A 245 -10.02 -12.37 16.83
C GLN A 245 -9.18 -13.65 16.93
N SER A 246 -9.75 -14.82 16.70
CA SER A 246 -9.02 -16.09 16.76
C SER A 246 -7.97 -16.21 15.67
N SER A 247 -8.28 -15.75 14.46
CA SER A 247 -7.34 -15.79 13.33
C SER A 247 -6.16 -14.83 13.52
N CYS A 248 -6.41 -13.65 14.09
CA CYS A 248 -5.36 -12.72 14.49
C CYS A 248 -4.51 -13.28 15.64
N ALA A 249 -5.14 -13.85 16.67
CA ALA A 249 -4.47 -14.42 17.83
C ALA A 249 -3.56 -15.60 17.44
N ALA A 250 -3.98 -16.45 16.50
CA ALA A 250 -3.18 -17.55 15.93
C ALA A 250 -1.84 -17.08 15.31
N ARG A 251 -1.71 -15.77 15.03
CA ARG A 251 -0.50 -15.12 14.51
C ARG A 251 0.07 -14.11 15.51
N GLY A 252 -0.27 -14.18 16.79
CA GLY A 252 0.26 -13.31 17.84
C GLY A 252 -0.26 -11.86 17.80
N VAL A 253 -1.35 -11.59 17.07
CA VAL A 253 -1.98 -10.26 17.00
C VAL A 253 -3.26 -10.25 17.82
N THR A 254 -3.36 -9.31 18.76
CA THR A 254 -4.55 -9.10 19.60
C THR A 254 -5.41 -7.99 19.00
N ILE A 255 -6.71 -8.23 18.86
CA ILE A 255 -7.67 -7.18 18.54
C ILE A 255 -7.98 -6.38 19.79
N ILE A 256 -7.86 -5.05 19.73
CA ILE A 256 -8.36 -4.14 20.76
C ILE A 256 -9.64 -3.50 20.23
N PRO A 257 -10.83 -3.87 20.73
CA PRO A 257 -12.08 -3.30 20.28
C PRO A 257 -12.37 -1.97 20.98
N GLU A 258 -12.89 -1.03 20.21
CA GLU A 258 -13.35 0.27 20.69
C GLU A 258 -14.83 0.48 20.42
N ILE A 259 -15.56 0.86 21.47
CA ILE A 259 -16.92 1.40 21.36
C ILE A 259 -16.84 2.85 21.82
N GLU A 260 -16.93 3.76 20.86
CA GLU A 260 -16.76 5.21 21.03
C GLU A 260 -17.94 5.85 21.78
N ALA A 261 -17.63 6.59 22.86
CA ALA A 261 -18.52 7.47 23.62
C ALA A 261 -17.71 8.22 24.70
N PRO A 262 -18.11 9.43 25.14
CA PRO A 262 -19.36 10.12 24.84
C PRO A 262 -19.27 11.10 23.65
N GLY A 263 -18.09 11.27 23.07
CA GLY A 263 -17.90 11.85 21.73
C GLY A 263 -18.35 10.89 20.63
N HIS A 264 -18.45 11.39 19.39
CA HIS A 264 -18.79 10.63 18.17
C HIS A 264 -19.88 9.55 18.31
N ALA A 265 -20.87 9.83 19.14
CA ALA A 265 -21.88 8.88 19.59
C ALA A 265 -23.17 8.95 18.76
N LEU A 266 -23.15 9.53 17.56
CA LEU A 266 -24.38 9.77 16.79
C LEU A 266 -25.09 8.45 16.44
N ALA A 267 -24.39 7.33 16.29
CA ALA A 267 -25.04 6.02 16.11
C ALA A 267 -25.95 5.66 17.30
N ILE A 268 -25.53 5.98 18.53
CA ILE A 268 -26.32 5.77 19.75
C ILE A 268 -27.46 6.79 19.82
N VAL A 269 -27.21 8.05 19.43
CA VAL A 269 -28.23 9.11 19.41
C VAL A 269 -29.28 8.87 18.32
N GLN A 270 -28.94 8.26 17.18
CA GLN A 270 -29.92 7.85 16.16
C GLN A 270 -30.87 6.77 16.69
N TRP A 271 -30.40 5.91 17.58
CA TRP A 271 -31.23 4.93 18.28
C TRP A 271 -32.08 5.56 19.39
N LYS A 272 -31.49 6.45 20.19
CA LYS A 272 -32.14 7.16 21.30
C LYS A 272 -31.88 8.67 21.25
N PRO A 273 -32.66 9.43 20.46
CA PRO A 273 -32.40 10.85 20.22
C PRO A 273 -32.43 11.75 21.46
N GLU A 274 -33.09 11.31 22.53
CA GLU A 274 -33.14 12.00 23.82
C GLU A 274 -31.80 11.99 24.58
N LEU A 275 -30.86 11.10 24.22
CA LEU A 275 -29.55 11.00 24.86
C LEU A 275 -28.50 11.95 24.28
N GLY A 276 -28.77 12.61 23.16
CA GLY A 276 -27.83 13.56 22.55
C GLY A 276 -27.88 14.94 23.20
N LEU A 277 -26.78 15.70 23.12
CA LEU A 277 -26.80 17.12 23.44
C LEU A 277 -27.68 17.89 22.44
N SER A 278 -28.31 18.96 22.91
CA SER A 278 -29.28 19.72 22.08
C SER A 278 -28.61 20.54 20.98
N ASP A 279 -27.36 20.94 21.19
CA ASP A 279 -26.53 21.76 20.31
C ASP A 279 -25.61 20.92 19.42
N ASP A 280 -25.17 19.74 19.87
CA ASP A 280 -24.48 18.77 19.02
C ASP A 280 -24.95 17.33 19.26
N LEU A 281 -25.56 16.73 18.23
CA LEU A 281 -26.10 15.37 18.32
C LEU A 281 -25.05 14.27 18.18
N SER A 282 -23.81 14.59 17.81
CA SER A 282 -22.72 13.60 17.86
C SER A 282 -22.21 13.39 19.30
N LEU A 283 -22.68 14.16 20.28
CA LEU A 283 -22.22 14.09 21.67
C LEU A 283 -23.34 13.60 22.59
N LEU A 284 -23.01 12.71 23.53
CA LEU A 284 -23.95 12.28 24.57
C LEU A 284 -24.16 13.36 25.63
N ASN A 285 -25.41 13.56 26.03
CA ASN A 285 -25.81 14.29 27.21
C ASN A 285 -25.63 13.40 28.45
N ILE A 286 -24.45 13.45 29.07
CA ILE A 286 -24.09 12.59 30.20
C ILE A 286 -24.92 12.90 31.47
N SER A 287 -25.44 14.12 31.59
CA SER A 287 -26.36 14.52 32.66
C SER A 287 -27.77 13.91 32.52
N HIS A 288 -28.14 13.37 31.35
CA HIS A 288 -29.40 12.67 31.19
C HIS A 288 -29.36 11.34 32.00
N PRO A 289 -30.39 11.04 32.82
CA PRO A 289 -30.35 9.91 33.76
C PRO A 289 -30.17 8.54 33.10
N ASP A 290 -30.59 8.40 31.84
CA ASP A 290 -30.52 7.14 31.09
C ASP A 290 -29.23 6.95 30.27
N THR A 291 -28.35 7.95 30.20
CA THR A 291 -27.11 7.87 29.38
C THR A 291 -26.16 6.81 29.92
N ILE A 292 -25.76 6.90 31.20
CA ILE A 292 -24.86 5.92 31.83
C ILE A 292 -25.49 4.52 31.85
N PRO A 293 -26.77 4.32 32.25
CA PRO A 293 -27.42 3.01 32.16
C PRO A 293 -27.42 2.42 30.75
N THR A 294 -27.72 3.23 29.72
CA THR A 294 -27.72 2.77 28.33
C THR A 294 -26.32 2.33 27.90
N MET A 295 -25.29 3.10 28.19
CA MET A 295 -23.91 2.71 27.85
C MET A 295 -23.45 1.45 28.61
N LYS A 296 -23.83 1.29 29.88
CA LYS A 296 -23.59 0.03 30.61
C LYS A 296 -24.30 -1.16 29.95
N SER A 297 -25.49 -0.96 29.40
CA SER A 297 -26.24 -2.00 28.67
C SER A 297 -25.51 -2.43 27.39
N ILE A 298 -25.02 -1.45 26.61
CA ILE A 298 -24.20 -1.69 25.42
C ILE A 298 -22.95 -2.49 25.78
N TRP A 299 -22.16 -2.01 26.76
CA TRP A 299 -20.97 -2.71 27.22
C TRP A 299 -21.28 -4.11 27.74
N SER A 300 -22.34 -4.29 28.55
CA SER A 300 -22.71 -5.61 29.06
C SER A 300 -23.07 -6.60 27.96
N THR A 301 -23.64 -6.11 26.84
CA THR A 301 -23.99 -6.94 25.69
C THR A 301 -22.77 -7.46 24.95
N PHE A 302 -21.74 -6.61 24.77
CA PHE A 302 -20.60 -6.93 23.90
C PHE A 302 -19.31 -7.32 24.65
N LEU A 303 -19.17 -7.04 25.94
CA LEU A 303 -17.94 -7.35 26.70
C LEU A 303 -17.53 -8.82 26.61
N GLY A 304 -18.49 -9.74 26.55
CA GLY A 304 -18.25 -11.17 26.43
C GLY A 304 -17.78 -11.63 25.04
N TRP A 305 -17.74 -10.74 24.05
CA TRP A 305 -17.23 -11.00 22.71
C TRP A 305 -15.75 -10.65 22.58
N PHE A 306 -15.22 -9.85 23.52
CA PHE A 306 -13.90 -9.27 23.38
C PHE A 306 -12.84 -10.16 24.04
N HIS A 307 -11.91 -10.66 23.24
CA HIS A 307 -10.83 -11.54 23.66
C HIS A 307 -9.52 -10.79 23.97
N SER A 308 -9.64 -9.54 24.42
CA SER A 308 -8.54 -8.72 24.93
C SER A 308 -8.67 -8.45 26.43
N LYS A 309 -7.53 -8.24 27.10
CA LYS A 309 -7.46 -7.78 28.50
C LYS A 309 -7.79 -6.31 28.63
N THR A 310 -7.59 -5.54 27.56
CA THR A 310 -7.92 -4.10 27.48
C THR A 310 -8.98 -3.85 26.42
N VAL A 311 -9.96 -2.99 26.72
CA VAL A 311 -10.92 -2.45 25.75
C VAL A 311 -10.81 -0.93 25.70
N HIS A 312 -11.11 -0.34 24.55
CA HIS A 312 -11.10 1.11 24.38
C HIS A 312 -12.54 1.64 24.47
N ILE A 313 -12.77 2.72 25.21
CA ILE A 313 -14.09 3.35 25.27
C ILE A 313 -14.17 4.64 24.47
N GLY A 314 -13.08 5.00 23.78
CA GLY A 314 -13.00 6.22 23.01
C GLY A 314 -12.78 7.41 23.91
N ALA A 315 -13.82 8.22 24.00
CA ALA A 315 -13.92 9.42 24.82
C ALA A 315 -13.10 10.60 24.29
N ASP A 316 -12.89 10.68 22.98
CA ASP A 316 -12.25 11.82 22.32
C ASP A 316 -13.25 12.94 22.00
N GLU A 317 -12.70 14.14 21.75
CA GLU A 317 -13.38 15.31 21.19
C GLU A 317 -14.71 15.71 21.87
N TYR A 318 -14.88 15.34 23.15
CA TYR A 318 -16.04 15.74 23.93
C TYR A 318 -15.89 17.19 24.40
N THR A 319 -16.81 18.06 24.00
CA THR A 319 -16.68 19.52 24.24
C THR A 319 -17.58 20.09 25.34
N ALA A 320 -18.37 19.24 26.01
CA ALA A 320 -19.25 19.68 27.10
C ALA A 320 -18.56 19.64 28.48
N ASP A 321 -19.32 19.45 29.56
CA ASP A 321 -18.80 19.57 30.93
C ASP A 321 -17.79 18.46 31.30
N VAL A 322 -16.65 18.86 31.86
CA VAL A 322 -15.53 17.96 32.21
C VAL A 322 -15.87 17.07 33.41
N GLY A 323 -16.68 17.54 34.36
CA GLY A 323 -17.12 16.73 35.50
C GLY A 323 -18.04 15.59 35.04
N ASP A 324 -18.95 15.90 34.13
CA ASP A 324 -19.77 14.92 33.43
C ASP A 324 -18.91 13.90 32.66
N TYR A 325 -17.92 14.37 31.88
CA TYR A 325 -16.96 13.51 31.19
C TYR A 325 -16.23 12.55 32.14
N ASN A 326 -15.61 13.07 33.20
CA ASN A 326 -14.88 12.25 34.15
C ASN A 326 -15.80 11.24 34.87
N ARG A 327 -17.04 11.65 35.21
CA ARG A 327 -18.06 10.75 35.76
C ARG A 327 -18.38 9.61 34.80
N PHE A 328 -18.48 9.90 33.51
CA PHE A 328 -18.74 8.90 32.48
C PHE A 328 -17.59 7.88 32.39
N VAL A 329 -16.36 8.35 32.20
CA VAL A 329 -15.17 7.50 32.08
C VAL A 329 -15.01 6.61 33.30
N ASN A 330 -15.07 7.18 34.51
CA ASN A 330 -14.97 6.42 35.75
C ASN A 330 -16.12 5.39 35.90
N ALA A 331 -17.34 5.76 35.51
CA ALA A 331 -18.48 4.84 35.57
C ALA A 331 -18.37 3.67 34.57
N MET A 332 -17.84 3.91 33.37
CA MET A 332 -17.60 2.87 32.37
C MET A 332 -16.44 1.97 32.79
N ALA A 333 -15.29 2.54 33.19
CA ALA A 333 -14.13 1.78 33.63
C ALA A 333 -14.45 0.86 34.81
N ALA A 334 -15.17 1.38 35.82
CA ALA A 334 -15.62 0.58 36.96
C ALA A 334 -16.58 -0.54 36.54
N HIS A 335 -17.52 -0.25 35.63
CA HIS A 335 -18.45 -1.26 35.11
C HIS A 335 -17.72 -2.38 34.38
N ILE A 336 -16.86 -2.03 33.41
CA ILE A 336 -16.06 -2.97 32.61
C ILE A 336 -15.19 -3.84 33.51
N ARG A 337 -14.47 -3.23 34.46
CA ARG A 337 -13.63 -3.95 35.42
C ARG A 337 -14.45 -4.92 36.26
N SER A 338 -15.59 -4.48 36.79
CA SER A 338 -16.43 -5.33 37.65
C SER A 338 -17.08 -6.48 36.90
N ALA A 339 -17.47 -6.27 35.64
CA ALA A 339 -18.20 -7.26 34.84
C ALA A 339 -17.27 -8.30 34.19
N SER A 340 -16.02 -7.94 33.89
CA SER A 340 -15.13 -8.76 33.06
C SER A 340 -13.68 -8.85 33.54
N GLY A 341 -13.27 -8.04 34.51
CA GLY A 341 -11.87 -7.91 34.93
C GLY A 341 -10.98 -7.14 33.95
N LYS A 342 -11.51 -6.72 32.78
CA LYS A 342 -10.75 -6.01 31.74
C LYS A 342 -10.34 -4.59 32.17
N ALA A 343 -9.21 -4.14 31.64
CA ALA A 343 -8.75 -2.75 31.74
C ALA A 343 -9.42 -1.87 30.68
N THR A 344 -9.42 -0.56 30.95
CA THR A 344 -10.01 0.46 30.06
C THR A 344 -8.92 1.36 29.50
N ARG A 345 -9.02 1.70 28.22
CA ARG A 345 -8.24 2.76 27.56
C ARG A 345 -9.17 3.83 27.01
N ILE A 346 -8.69 5.07 27.06
CA ILE A 346 -9.35 6.26 26.48
C ILE A 346 -8.38 7.00 25.59
N TRP A 347 -8.89 7.81 24.67
CA TRP A 347 -8.12 8.87 24.05
C TRP A 347 -7.78 9.96 25.07
N GLY A 348 -6.64 10.62 24.88
CA GLY A 348 -6.31 11.83 25.61
C GLY A 348 -7.26 12.97 25.24
N THR A 349 -7.91 13.61 26.22
CA THR A 349 -8.89 14.69 25.99
C THR A 349 -8.89 15.69 27.14
N PHE A 350 -9.18 15.21 28.36
CA PHE A 350 -9.11 16.05 29.55
C PHE A 350 -8.04 15.55 30.52
N PRO A 351 -6.88 16.24 30.59
CA PRO A 351 -5.86 16.01 31.60
C PRO A 351 -6.40 16.02 33.03
N PRO A 352 -5.82 15.21 33.94
CA PRO A 352 -6.12 15.31 35.35
C PRO A 352 -5.71 16.68 35.90
N ARG A 353 -6.54 17.26 36.76
CA ARG A 353 -6.25 18.56 37.41
C ARG A 353 -6.53 18.52 38.91
N PRO A 354 -5.74 19.26 39.73
CA PRO A 354 -6.00 19.35 41.17
C PRO A 354 -7.41 19.86 41.52
N GLU A 355 -8.00 20.69 40.65
CA GLU A 355 -9.34 21.27 40.85
C GLU A 355 -10.47 20.26 40.74
N TYR A 356 -10.27 19.13 40.04
CA TYR A 356 -11.26 18.05 39.95
C TYR A 356 -11.27 17.16 41.20
N GLY A 357 -10.22 17.19 42.03
CA GLY A 357 -10.14 16.40 43.27
C GLY A 357 -10.39 14.90 43.03
N ASP A 358 -11.35 14.33 43.77
CA ASP A 358 -11.76 12.93 43.67
C ASP A 358 -12.54 12.59 42.38
N GLU A 359 -12.91 13.60 41.58
CA GLU A 359 -13.56 13.42 40.29
C GLU A 359 -12.57 13.18 39.15
N ASN A 360 -11.25 13.26 39.38
CA ASN A 360 -10.27 12.87 38.36
C ASN A 360 -10.46 11.42 37.90
N ILE A 361 -10.10 11.14 36.65
CA ILE A 361 -10.04 9.76 36.14
C ILE A 361 -8.94 9.02 36.88
N ASN A 362 -9.22 7.84 37.43
CA ASN A 362 -8.23 7.09 38.20
C ASN A 362 -7.16 6.44 37.31
N SER A 363 -5.89 6.82 37.50
CA SER A 363 -4.75 6.27 36.73
C SER A 363 -4.51 4.77 36.94
N ALA A 364 -4.99 4.20 38.05
CA ALA A 364 -4.92 2.75 38.27
C ALA A 364 -5.96 1.96 37.45
N ASP A 365 -7.04 2.62 37.01
CA ASP A 365 -8.15 1.98 36.33
C ASP A 365 -8.12 2.18 34.80
N VAL A 366 -7.49 3.28 34.35
CA VAL A 366 -7.51 3.74 32.95
C VAL A 366 -6.11 4.03 32.43
N SER A 367 -5.82 3.55 31.22
CA SER A 367 -4.67 4.00 30.42
C SER A 367 -5.09 5.01 29.35
N VAL A 368 -4.15 5.86 28.92
CA VAL A 368 -4.43 6.93 27.95
C VAL A 368 -3.74 6.62 26.62
N GLN A 369 -4.43 6.86 25.51
CA GLN A 369 -3.87 6.86 24.17
C GLN A 369 -3.74 8.31 23.70
N HIS A 370 -2.51 8.81 23.64
CA HIS A 370 -2.26 10.20 23.25
C HIS A 370 -2.27 10.32 21.73
N TRP A 371 -2.98 11.32 21.19
CA TRP A 371 -3.14 11.53 19.75
C TRP A 371 -2.79 12.95 19.28
N ALA A 372 -2.98 13.99 20.10
CA ALA A 372 -2.71 15.36 19.69
C ALA A 372 -2.29 16.29 20.84
N PHE A 373 -1.23 17.07 20.60
CA PHE A 373 -0.67 18.03 21.55
C PHE A 373 -1.55 19.25 21.87
N PHE A 374 -2.59 19.50 21.08
CA PHE A 374 -3.52 20.60 21.37
C PHE A 374 -4.56 20.22 22.43
N GLU A 375 -4.80 18.92 22.65
CA GLU A 375 -5.65 18.41 23.74
C GLU A 375 -4.84 18.31 25.04
N ASP A 376 -3.69 17.64 24.97
CA ASP A 376 -2.87 17.36 26.16
C ASP A 376 -1.39 17.15 25.85
N ASN A 377 -0.55 17.22 26.91
CA ASN A 377 0.85 16.87 26.84
C ASN A 377 1.09 15.52 27.56
N PRO A 378 1.43 14.44 26.84
CA PRO A 378 1.43 13.09 27.40
C PRO A 378 2.44 12.92 28.54
N TYR A 379 3.59 13.57 28.43
CA TYR A 379 4.60 13.47 29.47
C TYR A 379 4.23 14.25 30.72
N HIS A 380 3.84 15.52 30.54
CA HIS A 380 3.59 16.43 31.65
C HIS A 380 2.26 16.16 32.36
N ASP A 381 1.22 15.83 31.59
CA ASP A 381 -0.15 15.73 32.10
C ASP A 381 -0.49 14.32 32.59
N TYR A 382 0.08 13.28 31.99
CA TYR A 382 -0.27 11.88 32.31
C TYR A 382 0.88 11.10 32.95
N ILE A 383 2.02 10.93 32.26
CA ILE A 383 3.10 10.06 32.73
C ILE A 383 3.62 10.51 34.11
N ARG A 384 3.88 11.81 34.29
CA ARG A 384 4.32 12.36 35.60
C ARG A 384 3.26 12.26 36.71
N ASN A 385 2.01 12.04 36.34
CA ASN A 385 0.88 11.85 37.26
C ASN A 385 0.50 10.36 37.41
N GLY A 386 1.33 9.44 36.91
CA GLY A 386 1.21 8.00 37.13
C GLY A 386 0.28 7.26 36.17
N TYR A 387 -0.09 7.87 35.04
CA TYR A 387 -0.90 7.21 34.00
C TYR A 387 0.00 6.50 33.00
N ALA A 388 -0.39 5.29 32.62
CA ALA A 388 0.23 4.60 31.49
C ALA A 388 -0.28 5.19 30.17
N VAL A 389 0.62 5.48 29.24
CA VAL A 389 0.32 6.17 27.99
C VAL A 389 0.79 5.37 26.78
N LEU A 390 -0.12 5.20 25.81
CA LEU A 390 0.14 4.64 24.49
C LEU A 390 0.31 5.79 23.48
N ASN A 391 1.35 5.72 22.64
CA ASN A 391 1.64 6.76 21.66
C ASN A 391 0.89 6.51 20.34
N SER A 392 0.02 7.45 19.98
CA SER A 392 -0.68 7.55 18.70
C SER A 392 -0.61 8.97 18.13
N ASP A 393 0.46 9.70 18.46
CA ASP A 393 0.65 11.10 18.11
C ASP A 393 0.44 11.37 16.60
N ASP A 394 -0.04 12.59 16.32
CA ASP A 394 -0.39 13.11 15.00
C ASP A 394 0.73 12.96 13.95
N THR A 395 1.97 12.82 14.41
CA THR A 395 3.16 12.54 13.60
C THR A 395 2.99 11.35 12.67
N PHE A 396 2.36 10.25 13.10
CA PHE A 396 2.17 9.04 12.28
C PHE A 396 0.70 8.72 12.01
N TYR A 397 -0.16 9.71 12.24
CA TYR A 397 -1.59 9.67 12.00
C TYR A 397 -1.87 9.80 10.50
N THR A 398 -2.87 9.08 10.02
CA THR A 398 -3.25 9.11 8.60
C THR A 398 -4.75 9.21 8.43
N VAL A 399 -5.16 9.94 7.40
CA VAL A 399 -6.55 9.98 6.95
C VAL A 399 -6.59 9.48 5.52
N ASN A 400 -7.40 8.45 5.29
CA ASN A 400 -7.51 7.83 3.99
C ASN A 400 -8.03 8.84 2.95
N LYS A 401 -7.53 8.73 1.72
CA LYS A 401 -7.94 9.49 0.52
C LYS A 401 -7.69 10.98 0.48
N TRP A 402 -8.20 11.73 1.42
CA TRP A 402 -8.10 13.18 1.41
C TRP A 402 -8.13 13.67 2.84
N SER A 403 -7.38 14.72 3.13
CA SER A 403 -7.51 15.49 4.36
C SER A 403 -6.86 16.85 4.15
N GLY A 404 -7.43 17.87 4.78
CA GLY A 404 -6.81 19.20 4.83
C GLY A 404 -5.61 19.28 5.77
N SER A 405 -5.46 18.32 6.68
CA SER A 405 -4.54 18.43 7.83
C SER A 405 -3.65 17.22 8.04
N TYR A 406 -4.03 16.03 7.54
CA TYR A 406 -3.30 14.78 7.77
C TYR A 406 -2.86 14.12 6.45
N PRO A 407 -1.73 13.38 6.47
CA PRO A 407 -1.23 12.70 5.28
C PRO A 407 -2.05 11.44 4.95
N GLN A 408 -2.04 11.04 3.68
CA GLN A 408 -2.69 9.82 3.17
C GLN A 408 -1.75 8.60 3.20
N LYS A 409 -0.55 8.75 3.75
CA LYS A 409 0.44 7.70 3.96
C LYS A 409 1.19 7.97 5.25
N VAL A 410 1.63 6.92 5.93
CA VAL A 410 2.49 7.06 7.10
C VAL A 410 3.78 7.78 6.68
N PRO A 411 4.17 8.89 7.34
CA PRO A 411 5.36 9.65 6.97
C PRO A 411 6.64 8.95 7.46
N ILE A 412 7.02 7.87 6.79
CA ILE A 412 8.12 6.97 7.20
C ILE A 412 9.48 7.65 7.38
N ALA A 413 9.73 8.77 6.70
CA ALA A 413 10.95 9.55 6.87
C ALA A 413 11.16 10.02 8.32
N ARG A 414 10.07 10.18 9.09
CA ARG A 414 10.13 10.52 10.52
C ARG A 414 10.60 9.36 11.39
N THR A 415 10.58 8.12 10.93
CA THR A 415 11.13 6.99 11.70
C THR A 415 12.65 7.07 11.85
N TRP A 416 13.34 7.73 10.92
CA TRP A 416 14.79 7.96 10.96
C TRP A 416 15.19 9.37 11.40
N ASN A 417 14.25 10.32 11.37
CA ASN A 417 14.51 11.73 11.65
C ASN A 417 13.49 12.35 12.64
N GLY A 418 13.05 11.59 13.63
CA GLY A 418 11.93 11.94 14.50
C GLY A 418 12.29 12.19 15.97
N ASP A 419 13.49 11.84 16.43
CA ASP A 419 13.90 12.09 17.82
C ASP A 419 14.63 13.45 17.96
N PRO A 420 13.98 14.47 18.58
CA PRO A 420 14.60 15.77 18.75
C PRO A 420 15.72 15.78 19.80
N ALA A 421 15.76 14.84 20.74
CA ALA A 421 16.81 14.75 21.76
C ALA A 421 18.19 14.43 21.14
N THR A 422 18.19 13.75 19.99
CA THR A 422 19.40 13.43 19.23
C THR A 422 19.59 14.33 17.99
N GLY A 423 18.84 15.44 17.88
CA GLY A 423 18.93 16.34 16.74
C GLY A 423 18.25 15.82 15.46
N GLY A 424 17.15 15.08 15.60
CA GLY A 424 16.41 14.44 14.51
C GLY A 424 16.95 13.06 14.20
N GLY A 425 17.14 12.21 15.22
CA GLY A 425 17.59 10.82 15.02
C GLY A 425 16.42 9.85 14.94
N ILE A 426 16.72 8.57 15.21
CA ILE A 426 15.76 7.48 15.13
C ILE A 426 14.61 7.69 16.12
N TRP A 427 13.39 7.71 15.60
CA TRP A 427 12.19 7.76 16.44
C TRP A 427 11.98 6.43 17.15
N HIS A 428 11.43 6.48 18.36
CA HIS A 428 10.97 5.34 19.13
C HIS A 428 9.67 5.72 19.87
N PRO A 429 8.86 4.76 20.33
CA PRO A 429 7.57 5.02 20.99
C PRO A 429 7.56 6.03 22.16
N HIS A 430 8.67 6.20 22.87
CA HIS A 430 8.79 7.20 23.94
C HIS A 430 8.83 8.66 23.43
N VAL A 431 9.02 8.88 22.14
CA VAL A 431 9.02 10.20 21.51
C VAL A 431 7.59 10.53 21.07
N PHE A 432 6.89 11.30 21.89
CA PHE A 432 5.57 11.84 21.59
C PHE A 432 5.68 13.14 20.79
N ASP A 433 6.60 14.03 21.14
CA ASP A 433 6.83 15.29 20.42
C ASP A 433 8.11 15.21 19.59
N THR A 434 8.00 15.27 18.26
CA THR A 434 9.19 15.27 17.38
C THR A 434 9.91 16.62 17.30
N LYS A 435 9.43 17.66 18.00
CA LYS A 435 9.91 19.04 17.91
C LYS A 435 10.59 19.50 19.20
N ASP A 436 10.09 19.08 20.36
CA ASP A 436 10.60 19.51 21.66
C ASP A 436 11.00 18.29 22.53
N PRO A 437 12.30 18.10 22.83
CA PRO A 437 12.74 17.00 23.68
C PRO A 437 12.23 17.11 25.13
N ALA A 438 11.82 18.29 25.60
CA ALA A 438 11.29 18.47 26.96
C ALA A 438 9.92 17.82 27.16
N ASN A 439 9.19 17.56 26.07
CA ASN A 439 7.87 16.94 26.06
C ASN A 439 7.93 15.41 26.00
N ASN A 440 9.12 14.82 26.02
CA ASN A 440 9.31 13.37 25.92
C ASN A 440 9.85 12.79 27.23
N PRO A 441 9.32 11.64 27.70
CA PRO A 441 9.94 10.86 28.78
C PRO A 441 11.27 10.25 28.33
N GLU A 442 12.04 9.70 29.28
CA GLU A 442 13.22 8.89 28.97
C GLU A 442 12.81 7.58 28.25
N ARG A 443 13.70 7.02 27.42
CA ARG A 443 13.46 5.74 26.71
C ARG A 443 13.09 4.59 27.65
N SER A 444 13.57 4.62 28.89
CA SER A 444 13.33 3.60 29.91
C SER A 444 12.09 3.84 30.78
N GLU A 445 11.24 4.80 30.44
CA GLU A 445 10.02 5.09 31.20
C GLU A 445 9.00 3.94 31.11
N PRO A 446 8.71 3.23 32.22
CA PRO A 446 7.82 2.07 32.22
C PRO A 446 6.34 2.41 31.94
N LEU A 447 5.93 3.67 32.09
CA LEU A 447 4.56 4.09 31.78
C LEU A 447 4.32 4.31 30.28
N VAL A 448 5.35 4.23 29.43
CA VAL A 448 5.18 4.23 27.97
C VAL A 448 4.83 2.81 27.51
N LEU A 449 3.57 2.59 27.14
CA LEU A 449 3.08 1.26 26.74
C LEU A 449 3.61 0.80 25.38
N GLY A 450 3.95 1.76 24.51
CA GLY A 450 4.38 1.53 23.13
C GLY A 450 3.72 2.49 22.17
N ALA A 451 3.43 2.05 20.95
CA ALA A 451 2.79 2.90 19.95
C ALA A 451 1.87 2.12 19.00
N VAL A 452 0.78 2.76 18.60
CA VAL A 452 -0.09 2.31 17.51
C VAL A 452 -0.34 3.45 16.54
N THR A 453 -0.25 3.17 15.23
CA THR A 453 -0.48 4.15 14.17
C THR A 453 -1.95 4.12 13.71
N PRO A 454 -2.70 5.22 13.83
CA PRO A 454 -4.09 5.27 13.39
C PRO A 454 -4.28 5.62 11.91
N LEU A 455 -5.33 5.04 11.32
CA LEU A 455 -5.87 5.38 10.01
C LEU A 455 -7.38 5.63 10.13
N TRP A 456 -7.77 6.86 9.83
CA TRP A 456 -9.17 7.30 9.85
C TRP A 456 -9.79 7.39 8.47
N ASN A 457 -11.10 7.15 8.40
CA ASN A 457 -11.91 7.23 7.19
C ASN A 457 -12.91 8.40 7.29
N ASP A 458 -12.42 9.61 7.59
CA ASP A 458 -13.19 10.84 7.84
C ASP A 458 -14.29 11.17 6.81
N TYR A 459 -14.12 10.73 5.57
CA TYR A 459 -15.02 11.05 4.45
C TYR A 459 -15.98 9.91 4.09
N GLY A 460 -16.01 8.85 4.90
CA GLY A 460 -17.03 7.82 4.89
C GLY A 460 -16.86 6.70 3.88
N ALA A 461 -17.84 5.80 3.87
CA ALA A 461 -17.81 4.53 3.15
C ALA A 461 -17.67 4.66 1.61
N ASN A 462 -18.03 5.82 1.05
CA ASN A 462 -17.97 6.04 -0.40
C ASN A 462 -16.66 6.70 -0.85
N ALA A 463 -15.74 6.95 0.08
CA ALA A 463 -14.47 7.61 -0.20
C ALA A 463 -13.45 6.70 -0.89
N SER A 464 -13.46 5.41 -0.57
CA SER A 464 -12.31 4.51 -0.78
C SER A 464 -12.74 3.09 -1.18
N THR A 465 -11.77 2.25 -1.53
CA THR A 465 -11.94 0.80 -1.58
C THR A 465 -11.29 0.14 -0.35
N TYR A 466 -11.59 -1.15 -0.10
CA TYR A 466 -11.01 -1.87 1.04
C TYR A 466 -9.48 -1.90 0.97
N SER A 467 -8.90 -2.19 -0.20
CA SER A 467 -7.45 -2.35 -0.36
C SER A 467 -6.66 -1.06 -0.11
N GLU A 468 -7.27 0.10 -0.28
CA GLU A 468 -6.58 1.38 -0.15
C GLU A 468 -6.10 1.66 1.26
N ALA A 469 -6.81 1.16 2.29
CA ALA A 469 -6.33 1.22 3.67
C ALA A 469 -4.99 0.50 3.84
N TYR A 470 -4.81 -0.66 3.21
CA TYR A 470 -3.54 -1.38 3.24
C TYR A 470 -2.41 -0.57 2.58
N TYR A 471 -2.66 0.13 1.46
CA TYR A 471 -1.62 0.93 0.80
C TYR A 471 -1.16 2.17 1.57
N VAL A 472 -1.95 2.66 2.53
CA VAL A 472 -1.53 3.68 3.51
C VAL A 472 -0.42 3.13 4.42
N TRP A 473 -0.52 1.84 4.77
CA TRP A 473 0.33 1.14 5.73
C TRP A 473 1.43 0.28 5.14
N ARG A 474 1.36 -0.04 3.85
CA ARG A 474 2.23 -0.96 3.10
C ARG A 474 3.73 -0.78 3.36
N GLU A 475 4.18 0.44 3.61
CA GLU A 475 5.56 0.76 3.97
C GLU A 475 5.67 1.31 5.40
N GLY A 476 4.59 1.93 5.90
CA GLY A 476 4.51 2.55 7.22
C GLY A 476 4.69 1.58 8.37
N ILE A 477 3.92 0.49 8.36
CA ILE A 477 3.91 -0.48 9.46
C ILE A 477 5.24 -1.22 9.59
N PRO A 478 5.88 -1.71 8.51
CA PRO A 478 7.21 -2.31 8.61
C PRO A 478 8.26 -1.31 9.12
N ALA A 479 8.22 -0.04 8.68
CA ALA A 479 9.17 0.98 9.13
C ALA A 479 9.03 1.29 10.62
N LEU A 480 7.79 1.43 11.10
CA LEU A 480 7.47 1.62 12.51
C LEU A 480 7.79 0.37 13.33
N ALA A 481 7.58 -0.82 12.77
CA ALA A 481 7.81 -2.08 13.47
C ALA A 481 9.25 -2.26 13.92
N ASP A 482 10.22 -1.86 13.08
CA ASP A 482 11.62 -1.82 13.47
C ASP A 482 11.83 -0.97 14.74
N LYS A 483 11.25 0.24 14.74
CA LYS A 483 11.45 1.23 15.81
C LYS A 483 10.70 0.89 17.10
N GLN A 484 9.49 0.35 16.97
CA GLN A 484 8.66 -0.14 18.07
C GLN A 484 9.20 -1.44 18.68
N TRP A 485 9.92 -2.26 17.92
CA TRP A 485 10.67 -3.38 18.47
C TRP A 485 11.96 -2.90 19.17
N GLY A 486 12.45 -1.70 18.86
CA GLY A 486 13.67 -1.14 19.43
C GLY A 486 14.91 -1.34 18.55
N GLY A 487 14.71 -1.70 17.28
CA GLY A 487 15.74 -1.81 16.26
C GLY A 487 16.24 -0.44 15.76
N ASP A 488 17.33 -0.50 15.00
CA ASP A 488 18.07 0.65 14.47
C ASP A 488 18.33 0.54 12.96
N LEU A 489 17.42 -0.12 12.22
CA LEU A 489 17.59 -0.37 10.79
C LEU A 489 17.64 0.97 10.03
N SER A 490 18.69 1.13 9.20
CA SER A 490 18.86 2.30 8.35
C SER A 490 17.86 2.33 7.20
N GLU A 491 17.53 3.50 6.68
CA GLU A 491 16.58 3.65 5.57
C GLU A 491 16.96 2.83 4.31
N PRO A 492 18.23 2.83 3.83
CA PRO A 492 18.58 1.99 2.68
C PRO A 492 18.45 0.49 2.97
N ALA A 493 18.80 0.05 4.18
CA ALA A 493 18.68 -1.35 4.57
C ALA A 493 17.21 -1.78 4.69
N PHE A 494 16.35 -0.89 5.19
CA PHE A 494 14.91 -1.10 5.25
C PHE A 494 14.31 -1.36 3.88
N PHE A 495 14.56 -0.49 2.89
CA PHE A 495 14.00 -0.70 1.55
C PHE A 495 14.57 -1.96 0.87
N ALA A 496 15.86 -2.24 1.05
CA ALA A 496 16.49 -3.45 0.52
C ALA A 496 15.89 -4.74 1.13
N ALA A 497 15.58 -4.73 2.42
CA ALA A 497 14.92 -5.85 3.09
C ALA A 497 13.45 -5.96 2.66
N LEU A 498 12.71 -4.84 2.69
CA LEU A 498 11.28 -4.82 2.36
C LEU A 498 11.03 -5.30 0.93
N GLU A 499 11.86 -4.92 -0.04
CA GLU A 499 11.72 -5.36 -1.44
C GLU A 499 11.70 -6.90 -1.57
N LYS A 500 12.54 -7.59 -0.80
CA LYS A 500 12.64 -9.06 -0.81
C LYS A 500 11.58 -9.74 0.04
N LEU A 501 11.26 -9.14 1.20
CA LEU A 501 10.35 -9.71 2.18
C LEU A 501 8.87 -9.53 1.78
N HIS A 502 8.52 -8.37 1.23
CA HIS A 502 7.14 -7.95 1.00
C HIS A 502 6.31 -8.90 0.11
N PRO A 503 6.84 -9.45 -1.01
CA PRO A 503 6.10 -10.41 -1.83
C PRO A 503 5.87 -11.77 -1.16
N LEU A 504 6.57 -12.04 -0.06
CA LEU A 504 6.71 -13.35 0.59
C LEU A 504 6.17 -13.34 2.03
N ILE A 505 5.23 -12.45 2.32
CA ILE A 505 4.53 -12.39 3.61
C ILE A 505 3.44 -13.47 3.63
N PRO A 506 3.49 -14.45 4.55
CA PRO A 506 2.58 -15.58 4.56
C PRO A 506 1.17 -15.18 5.02
N GLY A 507 0.17 -15.99 4.63
CA GLY A 507 -1.20 -15.90 5.17
C GLY A 507 -2.00 -14.67 4.73
N GLN A 508 -1.59 -14.00 3.64
CA GLN A 508 -2.30 -12.85 3.07
C GLN A 508 -2.03 -12.71 1.57
N ASN A 509 -2.91 -11.98 0.86
CA ASN A 509 -2.65 -11.45 -0.47
C ASN A 509 -3.26 -10.03 -0.63
N LEU A 510 -2.87 -9.10 0.24
CA LEU A 510 -3.37 -7.72 0.30
C LEU A 510 -3.07 -6.92 -0.98
N GLU A 511 -2.03 -7.27 -1.74
CA GLU A 511 -1.74 -6.71 -3.06
C GLU A 511 -2.70 -7.20 -4.15
N ARG A 512 -3.46 -8.27 -3.86
CA ARG A 512 -4.17 -9.06 -4.86
C ARG A 512 -3.23 -9.40 -6.02
N ALA A 513 -2.00 -9.79 -5.68
CA ALA A 513 -0.98 -10.15 -6.63
C ALA A 513 -1.38 -11.45 -7.35
N VAL A 514 -1.03 -11.52 -8.63
CA VAL A 514 -1.17 -12.72 -9.45
C VAL A 514 0.19 -12.99 -10.04
N GLU A 515 0.71 -14.19 -9.79
CA GLU A 515 1.98 -14.63 -10.37
C GLU A 515 1.90 -14.64 -11.90
N SER A 516 3.00 -14.29 -12.57
CA SER A 516 3.05 -14.34 -14.02
C SER A 516 4.49 -14.46 -14.50
N LYS A 517 4.71 -15.31 -15.50
CA LYS A 517 5.99 -15.49 -16.21
C LYS A 517 6.30 -14.32 -17.15
N GLY A 518 5.32 -13.45 -17.42
CA GLY A 518 5.47 -12.33 -18.35
C GLY A 518 4.44 -11.22 -18.17
N PRO A 519 4.42 -10.23 -19.09
CA PRO A 519 3.50 -9.09 -19.00
C PRO A 519 2.03 -9.49 -19.24
N VAL A 520 1.79 -10.57 -19.98
CA VAL A 520 0.45 -11.15 -20.16
C VAL A 520 0.20 -12.12 -19.02
N ILE A 521 -0.82 -11.88 -18.20
CA ILE A 521 -1.22 -12.75 -17.10
C ILE A 521 -2.10 -13.88 -17.64
N PHE A 522 -3.16 -13.54 -18.39
CA PHE A 522 -3.91 -14.51 -19.17
C PHE A 522 -4.40 -13.89 -20.47
N ASN A 523 -4.70 -14.74 -21.45
CA ASN A 523 -5.37 -14.31 -22.67
C ASN A 523 -6.21 -15.45 -23.28
N TYR A 524 -7.50 -15.21 -23.48
CA TYR A 524 -8.44 -16.14 -24.11
C TYR A 524 -9.03 -15.52 -25.36
N THR A 525 -9.11 -16.28 -26.44
CA THR A 525 -9.83 -15.92 -27.66
C THR A 525 -10.77 -17.05 -28.04
N GLY A 526 -11.95 -16.75 -28.57
CA GLY A 526 -12.90 -17.83 -28.91
C GLY A 526 -12.38 -18.79 -29.98
N THR A 527 -11.32 -18.44 -30.70
CA THR A 527 -10.56 -19.35 -31.59
C THR A 527 -9.71 -20.39 -30.86
N THR A 528 -9.11 -20.02 -29.72
CA THR A 528 -8.30 -20.94 -28.89
C THR A 528 -9.11 -21.58 -27.77
N GLY A 529 -10.37 -21.16 -27.60
CA GLY A 529 -11.25 -21.64 -26.55
C GLY A 529 -10.80 -21.12 -25.19
N VAL A 530 -10.96 -21.96 -24.17
CA VAL A 530 -10.68 -21.61 -22.76
C VAL A 530 -9.22 -21.80 -22.34
N VAL A 531 -8.36 -22.22 -23.26
CA VAL A 531 -6.92 -22.43 -22.96
C VAL A 531 -6.21 -21.09 -22.92
N ASP A 532 -5.48 -20.83 -21.83
CA ASP A 532 -4.70 -19.61 -21.62
C ASP A 532 -3.48 -19.55 -22.57
N GLN A 533 -3.41 -18.47 -23.36
CA GLN A 533 -2.34 -18.25 -24.33
C GLN A 533 -1.11 -17.53 -23.75
N SER A 534 -1.11 -17.16 -22.47
CA SER A 534 0.00 -16.42 -21.84
C SER A 534 1.21 -17.30 -21.50
N GLY A 535 1.01 -18.61 -21.36
CA GLY A 535 2.00 -19.56 -20.84
C GLY A 535 2.01 -19.71 -19.32
N ASN A 536 1.13 -19.01 -18.60
CA ASN A 536 0.96 -19.17 -17.16
C ASN A 536 0.08 -20.36 -16.78
N GLY A 537 -0.80 -20.80 -17.69
CA GLY A 537 -1.64 -21.99 -17.49
C GLY A 537 -2.89 -21.71 -16.68
N TYR A 538 -3.38 -20.46 -16.71
CA TYR A 538 -4.63 -20.08 -16.08
C TYR A 538 -5.82 -20.45 -16.97
N ASP A 539 -5.99 -21.72 -17.33
CA ASP A 539 -7.08 -22.13 -18.22
C ASP A 539 -8.46 -21.82 -17.61
N ALA A 540 -9.33 -21.22 -18.40
CA ALA A 540 -10.69 -20.89 -18.01
C ALA A 540 -11.61 -22.12 -18.06
N THR A 541 -12.79 -21.99 -17.45
CA THR A 541 -13.90 -22.96 -17.58
C THR A 541 -15.13 -22.24 -18.09
N THR A 542 -15.92 -22.88 -18.94
CA THR A 542 -17.15 -22.24 -19.45
C THR A 542 -18.27 -23.21 -19.76
N SER A 543 -19.50 -22.79 -19.47
CA SER A 543 -20.74 -23.38 -19.99
C SER A 543 -21.36 -22.55 -21.12
N CYS A 544 -20.74 -21.43 -21.50
CA CYS A 544 -21.21 -20.55 -22.57
C CYS A 544 -20.96 -21.21 -23.93
N PRO A 545 -22.01 -21.34 -24.77
CA PRO A 545 -21.86 -22.02 -26.05
C PRO A 545 -21.00 -21.18 -27.00
N LEU A 546 -20.10 -21.86 -27.70
CA LEU A 546 -19.33 -21.24 -28.76
C LEU A 546 -20.21 -21.05 -29.99
N THR A 547 -20.22 -19.83 -30.53
CA THR A 547 -20.95 -19.49 -31.75
C THR A 547 -20.19 -19.97 -32.99
N THR A 548 -20.83 -19.89 -34.16
CA THR A 548 -20.18 -20.16 -35.45
C THR A 548 -19.07 -19.16 -35.80
N GLU A 549 -19.03 -18.00 -35.12
CA GLU A 549 -18.05 -16.94 -35.34
C GLU A 549 -16.84 -17.06 -34.39
N SER A 550 -16.72 -18.18 -33.66
CA SER A 550 -15.68 -18.38 -32.64
C SER A 550 -15.73 -17.29 -31.56
N THR A 551 -16.93 -16.97 -31.08
CA THR A 551 -17.20 -16.12 -29.91
C THR A 551 -18.01 -16.92 -28.90
N TRP A 552 -18.03 -16.53 -27.63
CA TRP A 552 -18.91 -17.15 -26.63
C TRP A 552 -20.21 -16.36 -26.52
N ALA A 553 -21.35 -17.03 -26.61
CA ALA A 553 -22.64 -16.39 -26.33
C ALA A 553 -22.80 -16.24 -24.81
N ILE A 554 -22.90 -15.00 -24.34
CA ILE A 554 -23.01 -14.66 -22.92
C ILE A 554 -24.47 -14.35 -22.59
N GLY A 555 -24.94 -14.86 -21.44
CA GLY A 555 -26.25 -14.57 -20.90
C GLY A 555 -26.46 -15.23 -19.53
N PRO A 556 -27.66 -15.11 -18.94
CA PRO A 556 -27.94 -15.59 -17.59
C PRO A 556 -27.79 -17.10 -17.40
N GLY A 557 -27.94 -17.87 -18.49
CA GLY A 557 -27.90 -19.33 -18.46
C GLY A 557 -26.51 -19.94 -18.64
N CYS A 558 -25.44 -19.13 -18.71
CA CYS A 558 -24.08 -19.64 -18.91
C CYS A 558 -23.06 -18.88 -18.05
N SER A 559 -21.90 -19.48 -17.80
CA SER A 559 -20.80 -18.88 -17.05
C SER A 559 -19.50 -19.06 -17.82
N PHE A 560 -18.66 -18.02 -17.84
CA PHE A 560 -17.26 -18.08 -18.27
C PHE A 560 -16.40 -17.63 -17.10
N ALA A 561 -15.64 -18.55 -16.50
CA ALA A 561 -14.89 -18.32 -15.27
C ALA A 561 -13.39 -18.57 -15.46
N THR A 562 -12.56 -17.64 -14.97
CA THR A 562 -11.11 -17.85 -14.84
C THR A 562 -10.78 -18.49 -13.49
N PRO A 563 -9.60 -19.10 -13.30
CA PRO A 563 -9.20 -19.61 -11.98
C PRO A 563 -8.76 -18.49 -11.01
N LEU A 564 -8.73 -17.23 -11.47
CA LEU A 564 -8.30 -16.07 -10.70
C LEU A 564 -9.49 -15.33 -10.12
N ARG A 565 -9.25 -14.56 -9.05
CA ARG A 565 -10.32 -13.87 -8.31
C ARG A 565 -10.26 -12.35 -8.43
N SER A 566 -9.06 -11.79 -8.46
CA SER A 566 -8.82 -10.35 -8.40
C SER A 566 -7.38 -10.05 -8.80
N LYS A 567 -7.14 -8.85 -9.32
CA LYS A 567 -5.79 -8.32 -9.56
C LYS A 567 -5.69 -6.89 -9.07
N GLY A 568 -4.85 -6.64 -8.07
CA GLY A 568 -4.62 -5.29 -7.55
C GLY A 568 -3.54 -4.57 -8.34
N ARG A 569 -3.78 -3.29 -8.65
CA ARG A 569 -2.85 -2.30 -9.24
C ARG A 569 -2.15 -2.70 -10.55
N ASN A 570 -1.70 -1.69 -11.31
CA ASN A 570 -0.80 -1.85 -12.47
C ASN A 570 -1.23 -2.99 -13.41
N TYR A 571 -2.47 -2.92 -13.90
CA TYR A 571 -3.08 -3.92 -14.75
C TYR A 571 -3.81 -3.27 -15.91
N THR A 572 -3.99 -4.03 -16.99
CA THR A 572 -4.93 -3.72 -18.06
C THR A 572 -5.80 -4.95 -18.30
N LEU A 573 -7.08 -4.83 -17.95
CA LEU A 573 -8.11 -5.79 -18.29
C LEU A 573 -8.74 -5.37 -19.61
N SER A 574 -8.69 -6.25 -20.62
CA SER A 574 -9.19 -6.00 -21.96
C SER A 574 -10.28 -7.01 -22.33
N LEU A 575 -11.43 -6.51 -22.77
CA LEU A 575 -12.54 -7.31 -23.25
C LEU A 575 -12.94 -6.85 -24.65
N ARG A 576 -13.09 -7.79 -25.59
CA ARG A 576 -13.80 -7.54 -26.85
C ARG A 576 -15.16 -8.19 -26.78
N LEU A 577 -16.20 -7.38 -26.69
CA LEU A 577 -17.56 -7.85 -26.44
C LEU A 577 -18.60 -7.12 -27.29
N LEU A 578 -19.74 -7.78 -27.48
CA LEU A 578 -20.96 -7.28 -28.10
C LEU A 578 -22.07 -7.39 -27.06
N VAL A 579 -22.64 -6.27 -26.61
CA VAL A 579 -23.85 -6.29 -25.77
C VAL A 579 -25.06 -6.21 -26.70
N GLU A 580 -25.93 -7.21 -26.68
CA GLU A 580 -27.15 -7.23 -27.51
C GLU A 580 -28.33 -6.61 -26.77
N ASP A 581 -28.53 -6.99 -25.51
CA ASP A 581 -29.63 -6.49 -24.67
C ASP A 581 -29.21 -6.38 -23.20
N VAL A 582 -29.82 -5.42 -22.50
CA VAL A 582 -29.70 -5.20 -21.05
C VAL A 582 -31.13 -5.13 -20.52
N PHE A 583 -31.54 -6.14 -19.77
CA PHE A 583 -32.94 -6.34 -19.36
C PHE A 583 -33.17 -6.10 -17.86
N GLU A 584 -32.16 -5.63 -17.14
CA GLU A 584 -32.23 -5.12 -15.76
C GLU A 584 -31.77 -3.65 -15.73
N ASP A 585 -32.07 -2.91 -14.65
CA ASP A 585 -31.60 -1.53 -14.47
C ASP A 585 -30.06 -1.42 -14.40
N SER A 586 -29.38 -2.55 -14.20
CA SER A 586 -27.93 -2.70 -14.21
C SER A 586 -27.52 -4.04 -14.80
N ALA A 587 -26.42 -4.08 -15.56
CA ALA A 587 -25.80 -5.33 -16.02
C ALA A 587 -24.40 -5.47 -15.44
N THR A 588 -24.05 -6.66 -14.95
CA THR A 588 -22.69 -7.02 -14.55
C THR A 588 -21.96 -7.68 -15.72
N ILE A 589 -20.95 -7.01 -16.24
CA ILE A 589 -20.12 -7.50 -17.35
C ILE A 589 -19.17 -8.58 -16.86
N ILE A 590 -18.38 -8.27 -15.84
CA ILE A 590 -17.44 -9.23 -15.22
C ILE A 590 -17.38 -8.98 -13.71
N ARG A 591 -17.40 -10.06 -12.93
CA ARG A 591 -17.31 -10.07 -11.47
C ARG A 591 -15.90 -10.43 -11.02
N GLY A 592 -15.47 -9.85 -9.91
CA GLY A 592 -14.27 -10.17 -9.15
C GLY A 592 -14.61 -10.40 -7.68
N ALA A 593 -13.61 -10.78 -6.88
CA ALA A 593 -13.77 -10.86 -5.43
C ALA A 593 -13.87 -9.47 -4.77
N ASP A 594 -13.08 -8.49 -5.23
CA ASP A 594 -13.03 -7.14 -4.63
C ASP A 594 -13.88 -6.09 -5.39
N SER A 595 -14.21 -6.36 -6.66
CA SER A 595 -14.93 -5.41 -7.52
C SER A 595 -15.79 -6.09 -8.58
N ALA A 596 -16.64 -5.33 -9.26
CA ALA A 596 -17.37 -5.76 -10.45
C ALA A 596 -17.42 -4.65 -11.49
N LEU A 597 -17.23 -4.99 -12.77
CA LEU A 597 -17.44 -4.09 -13.90
C LEU A 597 -18.88 -4.22 -14.39
N MET A 598 -19.58 -3.10 -14.41
CA MET A 598 -21.02 -3.02 -14.65
C MET A 598 -21.38 -1.97 -15.70
N LEU A 599 -22.58 -2.09 -16.26
CA LEU A 599 -23.28 -1.06 -17.02
C LEU A 599 -24.51 -0.61 -16.22
N THR A 600 -24.58 0.67 -15.84
CA THR A 600 -25.66 1.19 -14.99
C THR A 600 -26.27 2.54 -15.42
N PRO A 601 -26.53 2.89 -16.70
CA PRO A 601 -26.20 2.29 -18.00
C PRO A 601 -24.80 2.67 -18.53
N ASN A 602 -24.09 3.56 -17.84
CA ASN A 602 -22.70 3.92 -18.10
C ASN A 602 -21.74 2.87 -17.53
N VAL A 603 -20.50 2.88 -18.04
CA VAL A 603 -19.40 2.08 -17.48
C VAL A 603 -19.20 2.43 -16.01
N THR A 604 -19.33 1.42 -15.16
CA THR A 604 -19.31 1.55 -13.70
C THR A 604 -18.45 0.46 -13.09
N LEU A 605 -17.58 0.80 -12.16
CA LEU A 605 -16.99 -0.17 -11.26
C LEU A 605 -17.73 -0.13 -9.92
N PHE A 606 -18.19 -1.27 -9.46
CA PHE A 606 -18.71 -1.45 -8.11
C PHE A 606 -17.63 -2.06 -7.24
N ALA A 607 -17.23 -1.36 -6.18
CA ALA A 607 -16.22 -1.82 -5.24
C ALA A 607 -16.51 -1.26 -3.85
N ALA A 608 -16.26 -2.07 -2.81
CA ALA A 608 -16.50 -1.71 -1.41
C ALA A 608 -17.90 -1.12 -1.12
N GLY A 609 -18.94 -1.65 -1.77
CA GLY A 609 -20.32 -1.15 -1.60
C GLY A 609 -20.64 0.13 -2.38
N THR A 610 -19.69 0.67 -3.14
CA THR A 610 -19.81 1.96 -3.85
C THR A 610 -19.75 1.81 -5.36
N HIS A 611 -20.56 2.60 -6.07
CA HIS A 611 -20.56 2.69 -7.54
C HIS A 611 -19.69 3.87 -8.01
N PHE A 612 -18.63 3.58 -8.72
CA PHE A 612 -17.77 4.56 -9.40
C PHE A 612 -18.14 4.59 -10.88
N ARG A 613 -18.79 5.67 -11.32
CA ARG A 613 -19.42 5.75 -12.64
C ARG A 613 -18.72 6.76 -13.55
N LEU A 614 -18.51 6.37 -14.80
CA LEU A 614 -17.97 7.22 -15.87
C LEU A 614 -19.09 7.79 -16.75
N ASN A 615 -18.75 8.69 -17.67
CA ASN A 615 -19.68 9.13 -18.72
C ASN A 615 -19.72 8.15 -19.89
N ALA A 616 -18.66 7.37 -20.11
CA ALA A 616 -18.59 6.35 -21.14
C ALA A 616 -19.78 5.37 -21.09
N THR A 617 -20.26 4.96 -22.26
CA THR A 617 -21.35 3.97 -22.42
C THR A 617 -20.92 2.90 -23.41
N VAL A 618 -21.54 1.72 -23.32
CA VAL A 618 -21.36 0.63 -24.29
C VAL A 618 -22.59 0.60 -25.22
N PRO A 619 -22.44 0.90 -26.53
CA PRO A 619 -23.57 0.87 -27.46
C PRO A 619 -24.06 -0.56 -27.72
N ALA A 620 -25.36 -0.78 -27.58
CA ALA A 620 -25.99 -2.06 -27.88
C ALA A 620 -25.86 -2.40 -29.38
N GLY A 621 -25.72 -3.70 -29.68
CA GLY A 621 -25.61 -4.23 -31.04
C GLY A 621 -24.32 -3.87 -31.78
N THR A 622 -23.32 -3.31 -31.09
CA THR A 622 -22.02 -2.94 -31.66
C THR A 622 -20.88 -3.61 -30.92
N TRP A 623 -19.90 -4.13 -31.65
CA TRP A 623 -18.67 -4.65 -31.05
C TRP A 623 -17.86 -3.52 -30.42
N VAL A 624 -17.37 -3.73 -29.21
CA VAL A 624 -16.49 -2.80 -28.51
C VAL A 624 -15.25 -3.48 -27.96
N ASP A 625 -14.14 -2.76 -27.98
CA ASP A 625 -13.00 -3.02 -27.11
C ASP A 625 -13.20 -2.17 -25.83
N LEU A 626 -13.50 -2.83 -24.72
CA LEU A 626 -13.63 -2.23 -23.39
C LEU A 626 -12.37 -2.55 -22.58
N ARG A 627 -11.69 -1.51 -22.09
CA ARG A 627 -10.49 -1.66 -21.26
C ARG A 627 -10.70 -1.04 -19.90
N VAL A 628 -10.20 -1.70 -18.86
CA VAL A 628 -10.05 -1.15 -17.51
C VAL A 628 -8.58 -1.17 -17.16
N VAL A 629 -8.03 -0.03 -16.76
CA VAL A 629 -6.59 0.14 -16.53
C VAL A 629 -6.36 0.66 -15.12
N GLY A 630 -5.66 -0.10 -14.29
CA GLY A 630 -5.19 0.34 -12.98
C GLY A 630 -3.77 0.85 -13.07
N ARG A 631 -3.49 2.10 -12.67
CA ARG A 631 -2.14 2.71 -12.63
C ARG A 631 -1.86 3.27 -11.24
N GLY A 632 -1.09 2.55 -10.44
CA GLY A 632 -0.85 2.93 -9.04
C GLY A 632 -2.15 3.13 -8.27
N ASP A 633 -2.41 4.35 -7.80
CA ASP A 633 -3.59 4.76 -7.03
C ASP A 633 -4.79 5.22 -7.88
N ARG A 634 -4.76 4.98 -9.20
CA ARG A 634 -5.78 5.47 -10.14
C ARG A 634 -6.33 4.34 -11.01
N THR A 635 -7.60 4.44 -11.38
CA THR A 635 -8.27 3.49 -12.27
C THR A 635 -8.93 4.24 -13.41
N PHE A 636 -8.83 3.69 -14.61
CA PHE A 636 -9.40 4.25 -15.82
C PHE A 636 -10.20 3.21 -16.58
N ALA A 637 -11.09 3.65 -17.47
CA ALA A 637 -11.61 2.81 -18.53
C ALA A 637 -11.71 3.54 -19.86
N SER A 638 -11.62 2.78 -20.94
CA SER A 638 -11.87 3.26 -22.30
C SER A 638 -12.85 2.32 -23.02
N VAL A 639 -13.71 2.90 -23.84
CA VAL A 639 -14.62 2.16 -24.73
C VAL A 639 -14.35 2.59 -26.16
N ARG A 640 -14.03 1.63 -27.02
CA ARG A 640 -13.80 1.89 -28.44
C ARG A 640 -14.67 0.97 -29.29
N THR A 641 -15.51 1.56 -30.13
CA THR A 641 -16.26 0.79 -31.15
C THR A 641 -15.30 0.14 -32.12
N THR A 642 -15.57 -1.12 -32.45
CA THR A 642 -14.70 -1.95 -33.28
C THR A 642 -15.55 -2.88 -34.16
N SER A 643 -14.91 -3.73 -34.96
CA SER A 643 -15.56 -4.88 -35.61
C SER A 643 -14.93 -6.17 -35.11
N LEU A 644 -15.63 -7.29 -35.24
CA LEU A 644 -15.11 -8.61 -34.85
C LEU A 644 -13.75 -8.90 -35.52
N ASP A 645 -13.64 -8.57 -36.81
CA ASP A 645 -12.45 -8.77 -37.64
C ASP A 645 -11.37 -7.68 -37.48
N ALA A 646 -11.62 -6.62 -36.68
CA ALA A 646 -10.67 -5.54 -36.51
C ALA A 646 -9.41 -6.02 -35.80
N VAL A 647 -8.24 -5.77 -36.41
CA VAL A 647 -6.95 -6.04 -35.78
C VAL A 647 -6.82 -5.20 -34.52
N LEU A 648 -6.48 -5.85 -33.39
CA LEU A 648 -6.17 -5.16 -32.12
C LEU A 648 -5.20 -3.99 -32.40
N PRO A 649 -5.46 -2.78 -31.89
CA PRO A 649 -4.49 -1.70 -32.01
C PRO A 649 -3.16 -2.12 -31.38
N GLY A 650 -2.14 -2.28 -32.23
CA GLY A 650 -0.86 -2.93 -31.93
C GLY A 650 -0.25 -3.70 -33.11
N VAL A 651 -1.06 -4.07 -34.12
CA VAL A 651 -0.59 -4.64 -35.40
C VAL A 651 -1.31 -3.90 -36.55
N GLY A 652 -0.56 -3.51 -37.58
CA GLY A 652 -0.94 -2.47 -38.55
C GLY A 652 -2.28 -2.62 -39.28
N GLY A 653 -2.94 -1.48 -39.51
CA GLY A 653 -4.07 -1.29 -40.42
C GLY A 653 -5.00 -0.14 -39.99
N SER A 654 -5.09 0.93 -40.78
CA SER A 654 -6.00 2.06 -40.52
C SER A 654 -7.32 1.92 -41.29
N ALA A 655 -8.45 2.19 -40.62
CA ALA A 655 -9.48 3.17 -41.04
C ALA A 655 -10.64 3.21 -40.02
N ASP A 656 -11.07 4.42 -39.65
CA ASP A 656 -12.38 4.81 -39.07
C ASP A 656 -12.82 4.35 -37.65
N ALA A 657 -11.89 4.11 -36.71
CA ALA A 657 -12.29 3.97 -35.30
C ALA A 657 -12.12 5.29 -34.54
N GLY A 658 -13.18 5.75 -33.88
CA GLY A 658 -13.20 6.96 -33.06
C GLY A 658 -12.07 7.04 -32.03
N GLU A 659 -11.75 8.26 -31.60
CA GLU A 659 -10.71 8.55 -30.59
C GLU A 659 -11.00 7.71 -29.33
N GLU A 660 -10.05 6.87 -28.90
CA GLU A 660 -10.14 6.11 -27.64
C GLU A 660 -10.02 7.13 -26.51
N VAL A 661 -11.15 7.54 -25.94
CA VAL A 661 -11.19 8.45 -24.79
C VAL A 661 -11.12 7.60 -23.54
N GLU A 662 -10.01 7.73 -22.81
CA GLU A 662 -9.85 7.15 -21.48
C GLU A 662 -10.47 8.10 -20.45
N GLU A 663 -11.35 7.57 -19.59
CA GLU A 663 -11.96 8.30 -18.48
C GLU A 663 -11.49 7.71 -17.14
N GLU A 664 -11.30 8.56 -16.14
CA GLU A 664 -10.85 8.16 -14.81
C GLU A 664 -12.02 7.94 -13.85
N PHE A 665 -11.96 6.85 -13.08
CA PHE A 665 -12.85 6.65 -11.95
C PHE A 665 -12.40 7.53 -10.78
N LEU A 666 -13.32 8.35 -10.27
CA LEU A 666 -13.07 9.27 -9.17
C LEU A 666 -14.07 9.01 -8.04
N ALA A 667 -13.60 9.08 -6.80
CA ALA A 667 -14.47 9.17 -5.63
C ALA A 667 -14.89 10.63 -5.40
N ARG A 668 -16.14 10.84 -4.99
CA ARG A 668 -16.70 12.16 -4.68
C ARG A 668 -16.92 12.29 -3.18
N LEU A 669 -16.08 13.08 -2.52
CA LEU A 669 -16.04 13.27 -1.08
C LEU A 669 -16.83 14.53 -0.72
N GLY A 670 -17.71 14.45 0.28
CA GLY A 670 -18.33 15.64 0.88
C GLY A 670 -17.50 16.12 2.07
N VAL A 671 -16.99 17.34 2.03
CA VAL A 671 -16.16 17.90 3.10
C VAL A 671 -17.04 18.72 4.03
N ASN A 672 -17.29 18.20 5.23
CA ASN A 672 -18.04 18.84 6.33
C ASN A 672 -19.40 19.43 5.93
N GLY A 673 -20.00 18.93 4.85
CA GLY A 673 -21.24 19.45 4.26
C GLY A 673 -21.12 20.78 3.50
N GLU A 674 -19.92 21.31 3.31
CA GLU A 674 -19.70 22.63 2.70
C GLU A 674 -19.41 22.56 1.21
N PHE A 675 -18.54 21.62 0.79
CA PHE A 675 -18.14 21.46 -0.60
C PHE A 675 -17.79 20.00 -0.94
N PHE A 676 -17.53 19.75 -2.22
CA PHE A 676 -17.12 18.43 -2.70
C PHE A 676 -15.67 18.45 -3.22
N VAL A 677 -14.95 17.36 -2.98
CA VAL A 677 -13.64 17.08 -3.55
C VAL A 677 -13.73 15.80 -4.37
N TRP A 678 -13.08 15.79 -5.53
CA TRP A 678 -12.92 14.59 -6.35
C TRP A 678 -11.50 14.06 -6.18
N THR A 679 -11.36 12.78 -5.86
CA THR A 679 -10.06 12.13 -5.67
C THR A 679 -9.97 10.87 -6.52
N PRO A 680 -8.77 10.52 -7.05
CA PRO A 680 -8.58 9.24 -7.71
C PRO A 680 -8.96 8.05 -6.82
N VAL A 681 -9.44 6.98 -7.46
CA VAL A 681 -9.68 5.70 -6.79
C VAL A 681 -8.97 4.58 -7.52
N ALA A 682 -8.30 3.73 -6.74
CA ALA A 682 -7.79 2.49 -7.23
C ALA A 682 -8.73 1.34 -6.91
N ILE A 683 -9.07 0.61 -7.96
CA ILE A 683 -10.02 -0.49 -7.92
C ILE A 683 -9.33 -1.70 -8.54
N GLU A 684 -9.40 -2.82 -7.83
CA GLU A 684 -8.88 -4.12 -8.26
C GLU A 684 -9.61 -4.59 -9.53
N ALA A 685 -8.91 -5.29 -10.41
CA ALA A 685 -9.49 -5.80 -11.64
C ALA A 685 -10.48 -6.93 -11.33
N PRO A 686 -11.74 -6.84 -11.79
CA PRO A 686 -12.67 -7.95 -11.71
C PRO A 686 -12.33 -8.99 -12.77
N ILE A 687 -11.92 -10.19 -12.36
CA ILE A 687 -11.40 -11.21 -13.28
C ILE A 687 -11.93 -12.63 -13.03
N THR A 688 -12.92 -12.80 -12.16
CA THR A 688 -13.45 -14.13 -11.81
C THR A 688 -14.35 -14.68 -12.90
N GLU A 689 -15.43 -13.97 -13.24
CA GLU A 689 -16.54 -14.58 -13.98
C GLU A 689 -17.32 -13.58 -14.85
N LEU A 690 -17.66 -13.98 -16.08
CA LEU A 690 -18.64 -13.34 -16.96
C LEU A 690 -19.88 -14.21 -17.13
N GLY A 691 -21.04 -13.56 -17.33
CA GLY A 691 -22.33 -14.23 -17.45
C GLY A 691 -22.89 -14.66 -16.10
N GLY A 692 -23.78 -15.65 -16.13
CA GLY A 692 -24.37 -16.28 -14.95
C GLY A 692 -25.61 -15.56 -14.45
N GLU A 693 -26.20 -16.12 -13.40
CA GLU A 693 -27.33 -15.51 -12.71
C GLU A 693 -26.97 -14.11 -12.21
N GLY A 694 -27.83 -13.12 -12.48
CA GLY A 694 -27.56 -11.71 -12.14
C GLY A 694 -26.56 -11.00 -13.06
N ALA A 695 -26.22 -11.56 -14.23
CA ALA A 695 -25.48 -10.81 -15.25
C ALA A 695 -26.29 -9.62 -15.77
N GLY A 696 -27.61 -9.76 -15.97
CA GLY A 696 -28.47 -8.66 -16.43
C GLY A 696 -28.27 -8.23 -17.90
N TRP A 697 -27.50 -9.00 -18.70
CA TRP A 697 -27.29 -8.75 -20.13
C TRP A 697 -27.18 -10.04 -20.96
N THR A 698 -27.39 -9.92 -22.26
CA THR A 698 -27.08 -10.95 -23.27
C THR A 698 -26.20 -10.38 -24.37
N GLY A 699 -25.35 -11.21 -24.94
CA GLY A 699 -24.50 -10.81 -26.05
C GLY A 699 -23.40 -11.83 -26.35
N GLN A 700 -22.24 -11.34 -26.76
CA GLN A 700 -21.12 -12.21 -27.17
C GLN A 700 -19.77 -11.67 -26.66
N LEU A 701 -18.86 -12.58 -26.36
CA LEU A 701 -17.47 -12.31 -25.99
C LEU A 701 -16.52 -12.92 -27.02
N ALA A 702 -15.64 -12.12 -27.62
CA ALA A 702 -14.64 -12.59 -28.58
C ALA A 702 -13.28 -12.85 -27.93
N SER A 703 -12.88 -11.98 -27.00
CA SER A 703 -11.64 -12.14 -26.25
C SER A 703 -11.71 -11.51 -24.86
N LEU A 704 -10.91 -12.08 -23.96
CA LEU A 704 -10.70 -11.63 -22.59
C LEU A 704 -9.22 -11.76 -22.28
N GLY A 705 -8.57 -10.67 -21.89
CA GLY A 705 -7.15 -10.66 -21.59
C GLY A 705 -6.83 -9.78 -20.40
N LEU A 706 -5.82 -10.19 -19.63
CA LEU A 706 -5.27 -9.41 -18.54
C LEU A 706 -3.77 -9.32 -18.74
N THR A 707 -3.26 -8.10 -18.76
CA THR A 707 -1.83 -7.85 -18.70
C THR A 707 -1.51 -7.16 -17.38
N SER A 708 -0.36 -7.46 -16.79
CA SER A 708 0.26 -6.45 -15.93
C SER A 708 0.63 -5.28 -16.84
N GLU A 709 0.27 -4.05 -16.48
CA GLU A 709 0.94 -2.92 -17.13
C GLU A 709 2.42 -3.13 -16.81
N GLY A 710 3.18 -3.51 -17.84
CA GLY A 710 4.61 -3.59 -17.72
C GLY A 710 5.06 -2.27 -17.13
N GLY A 711 5.75 -2.32 -15.99
CA GLY A 711 6.00 -1.19 -15.13
C GLY A 711 6.39 0.11 -15.81
N LYS A 712 6.16 1.20 -15.08
CA LYS A 712 7.02 2.38 -15.10
C LYS A 712 8.47 1.95 -15.36
N SER A 713 9.29 2.85 -15.88
CA SER A 713 10.74 2.79 -15.66
C SER A 713 11.07 2.95 -14.15
N THR A 714 10.48 2.10 -13.30
CA THR A 714 10.97 1.63 -12.01
C THR A 714 11.64 0.24 -12.16
N ARG A 715 11.53 -0.42 -13.33
CA ARG A 715 12.14 -1.74 -13.62
C ARG A 715 13.67 -1.78 -13.58
N MET A 716 14.32 -0.61 -13.54
CA MET A 716 15.77 -0.47 -13.40
C MET A 716 16.20 -0.29 -11.94
N GLY A 717 15.26 -0.06 -11.00
CA GLY A 717 15.54 0.28 -9.59
C GLY A 717 16.32 1.58 -9.38
N SER A 718 16.75 2.24 -10.46
CA SER A 718 17.61 3.41 -10.46
C SER A 718 17.29 4.34 -11.66
N PRO A 719 17.60 5.63 -11.57
CA PRO A 719 17.37 6.57 -12.68
C PRO A 719 18.31 6.28 -13.85
N LYS A 720 17.75 6.11 -15.06
CA LYS A 720 18.51 5.72 -16.26
C LYS A 720 19.70 6.64 -16.55
N HIS A 721 19.55 7.95 -16.31
CA HIS A 721 20.63 8.92 -16.54
C HIS A 721 21.86 8.66 -15.64
N LEU A 722 21.66 8.13 -14.44
CA LEU A 722 22.74 7.84 -13.46
C LEU A 722 23.37 6.45 -13.60
N LEU A 723 22.93 5.63 -14.56
CA LEU A 723 23.57 4.35 -14.85
C LEU A 723 25.06 4.54 -15.16
N LYS A 724 25.93 3.72 -14.55
CA LYS A 724 27.39 3.88 -14.67
C LYS A 724 27.99 2.92 -15.68
N LEU A 725 28.57 3.45 -16.74
CA LEU A 725 29.37 2.69 -17.70
C LEU A 725 30.54 1.97 -17.01
N PRO A 726 31.20 0.99 -17.65
CA PRO A 726 32.31 0.24 -17.04
C PRO A 726 33.46 1.10 -16.51
N ASN A 727 33.65 2.30 -17.06
CA ASN A 727 34.63 3.28 -16.61
C ASN A 727 34.17 4.14 -15.40
N GLY A 728 33.03 3.81 -14.80
CA GLY A 728 32.41 4.52 -13.66
C GLY A 728 31.66 5.80 -14.03
N LYS A 729 31.67 6.22 -15.30
CA LYS A 729 31.04 7.45 -15.77
C LYS A 729 29.53 7.28 -15.91
N PRO A 730 28.71 8.20 -15.36
CA PRO A 730 27.26 8.20 -15.60
C PRO A 730 26.92 8.32 -17.09
N LEU A 731 25.87 7.63 -17.52
CA LEU A 731 25.45 7.53 -18.91
C LEU A 731 25.13 8.90 -19.50
N TYR A 732 24.47 9.79 -18.75
CA TYR A 732 24.20 11.15 -19.19
C TYR A 732 25.48 11.95 -19.48
N GLN A 733 26.54 11.77 -18.68
CA GLN A 733 27.80 12.48 -18.88
C GLN A 733 28.52 11.96 -20.13
N HIS A 734 28.42 10.66 -20.41
CA HIS A 734 29.00 10.07 -21.62
C HIS A 734 28.33 10.64 -22.87
N GLN A 735 27.00 10.70 -22.88
CA GLN A 735 26.24 11.27 -23.99
C GLN A 735 26.48 12.78 -24.13
N ALA A 736 26.64 13.52 -23.04
CA ALA A 736 27.02 14.93 -23.08
C ALA A 736 28.38 15.15 -23.77
N ASP A 737 29.37 14.30 -23.52
CA ASP A 737 30.67 14.38 -24.20
C ASP A 737 30.58 14.07 -25.69
N ILE A 738 29.75 13.10 -26.06
CA ILE A 738 29.47 12.79 -27.47
C ILE A 738 28.86 14.01 -28.15
N LEU A 739 27.84 14.64 -27.54
CA LEU A 739 27.22 15.85 -28.07
C LEU A 739 28.23 17.00 -28.25
N ARG A 740 29.13 17.22 -27.29
CA ARG A 740 30.22 18.22 -27.39
C ARG A 740 31.18 17.94 -28.53
N THR A 741 31.43 16.66 -28.80
CA THR A 741 32.33 16.23 -29.88
C THR A 741 31.69 16.49 -31.25
N VAL A 742 30.39 16.19 -31.37
CA VAL A 742 29.64 16.29 -32.63
C VAL A 742 29.30 17.74 -32.98
N LEU A 743 28.99 18.57 -31.98
CA LEU A 743 28.64 19.99 -32.14
C LEU A 743 29.53 20.89 -31.26
N PRO A 744 30.81 21.09 -31.61
CA PRO A 744 31.72 21.91 -30.81
C PRO A 744 31.25 23.36 -30.76
N GLY A 745 31.21 23.94 -29.55
CA GLY A 745 30.78 25.32 -29.29
C GLY A 745 29.28 25.48 -29.00
N SER A 746 28.47 24.44 -29.18
CA SER A 746 27.08 24.41 -28.73
C SER A 746 26.98 24.17 -27.22
N LYS A 747 25.94 24.71 -26.59
CA LYS A 747 25.59 24.39 -25.21
C LYS A 747 24.93 23.01 -25.13
N VAL A 748 25.20 22.27 -24.05
CA VAL A 748 24.56 20.97 -23.79
C VAL A 748 23.64 21.13 -22.60
N TYR A 749 22.41 20.66 -22.76
CA TYR A 749 21.39 20.68 -21.73
C TYR A 749 21.00 19.25 -21.36
N ILE A 750 20.68 19.03 -20.08
CA ILE A 750 19.95 17.86 -19.64
C ILE A 750 18.58 18.31 -19.14
N SER A 751 17.54 17.72 -19.73
CA SER A 751 16.16 17.92 -19.26
C SER A 751 15.84 16.87 -18.21
N LEU A 752 15.34 17.32 -17.05
CA LEU A 752 15.00 16.48 -15.92
C LEU A 752 13.63 16.86 -15.37
N ALA A 753 12.89 15.88 -14.89
CA ALA A 753 11.72 16.14 -14.06
C ALA A 753 12.18 16.72 -12.70
N GLN A 754 11.34 17.54 -12.05
CA GLN A 754 11.73 18.27 -10.83
C GLN A 754 12.19 17.36 -9.69
N GLU A 755 11.61 16.16 -9.60
CA GLU A 755 11.90 15.13 -8.60
C GLU A 755 13.07 14.20 -8.97
N SER A 756 13.73 14.42 -10.12
CA SER A 756 14.78 13.52 -10.60
C SER A 756 15.98 13.51 -9.65
N PRO A 757 16.50 12.34 -9.24
CA PRO A 757 17.70 12.28 -8.42
C PRO A 757 18.92 12.90 -9.14
N LEU A 758 19.68 13.72 -8.40
CA LEU A 758 20.84 14.44 -8.91
C LEU A 758 22.11 13.90 -8.26
N ASP A 759 23.14 13.63 -9.06
CA ASP A 759 24.50 13.43 -8.57
C ASP A 759 25.18 14.78 -8.27
N GLU A 760 26.40 14.76 -7.74
CA GLU A 760 27.13 15.99 -7.38
C GLU A 760 27.33 16.92 -8.58
N THR A 761 27.58 16.35 -9.76
CA THR A 761 27.77 17.13 -10.99
C THR A 761 26.48 17.86 -11.37
N LEU A 762 25.33 17.18 -11.37
CA LEU A 762 24.03 17.80 -11.67
C LEU A 762 23.57 18.78 -10.59
N ARG A 763 23.91 18.56 -9.31
CA ARG A 763 23.60 19.53 -8.23
C ARG A 763 24.39 20.83 -8.39
N SER A 764 25.64 20.72 -8.83
CA SER A 764 26.54 21.84 -9.08
C SER A 764 26.34 22.52 -10.45
N ALA A 765 25.61 21.86 -11.35
CA ALA A 765 25.35 22.37 -12.70
C ALA A 765 24.47 23.63 -12.66
N ARG A 766 24.75 24.56 -13.57
CA ARG A 766 23.98 25.80 -13.70
C ARG A 766 22.54 25.48 -14.08
N ARG A 767 21.58 26.12 -13.41
CA ARG A 767 20.15 26.03 -13.74
C ARG A 767 19.77 27.19 -14.65
N TYR A 768 18.93 26.89 -15.65
CA TYR A 768 18.50 27.91 -16.61
C TYR A 768 17.64 29.02 -15.96
N SER A 769 16.98 28.76 -14.83
CA SER A 769 16.13 29.74 -14.11
C SER A 769 16.88 30.86 -13.40
N ASP A 770 18.20 30.73 -13.21
CA ASP A 770 18.93 31.54 -12.23
C ASP A 770 19.39 32.91 -12.76
N ASP A 771 19.22 33.19 -14.06
CA ASP A 771 19.66 34.46 -14.65
C ASP A 771 18.91 34.80 -15.95
N ASN A 772 18.11 35.88 -15.94
CA ASN A 772 17.28 36.35 -17.09
C ASN A 772 18.11 36.89 -18.29
N SER A 773 19.41 36.57 -18.37
CA SER A 773 20.35 37.11 -19.35
C SER A 773 21.15 36.04 -20.12
N ALA A 774 20.88 34.75 -19.94
CA ALA A 774 21.61 33.71 -20.66
C ALA A 774 21.18 33.64 -22.14
N SER A 775 22.10 33.99 -23.05
CA SER A 775 21.86 33.85 -24.49
C SER A 775 21.82 32.38 -24.92
N CYS A 776 20.81 32.05 -25.74
CA CYS A 776 20.70 30.80 -26.47
C CYS A 776 21.69 30.81 -27.64
N GLY A 777 22.62 29.85 -27.70
CA GLY A 777 23.45 29.67 -28.89
C GLY A 777 24.83 29.07 -28.61
N PHE A 778 25.73 29.85 -28.02
CA PHE A 778 27.14 29.47 -27.87
C PHE A 778 27.59 29.57 -26.41
N GLY A 779 28.36 28.60 -25.95
CA GLY A 779 28.88 28.55 -24.60
C GLY A 779 30.15 27.72 -24.52
N ASN A 780 30.82 27.74 -23.36
CA ASN A 780 32.09 27.04 -23.15
C ASN A 780 31.94 25.50 -22.99
N GLY A 781 30.82 24.92 -23.44
CA GLY A 781 30.54 23.48 -23.33
C GLY A 781 30.07 23.00 -21.95
N GLU A 782 29.73 23.89 -21.02
CA GLU A 782 29.16 23.52 -19.72
C GLU A 782 27.79 22.84 -19.89
N LEU A 783 27.51 21.85 -19.01
CA LEU A 783 26.21 21.18 -18.95
C LEU A 783 25.26 22.02 -18.10
N GLU A 784 24.12 22.41 -18.66
CA GLU A 784 23.06 23.15 -17.95
C GLU A 784 21.86 22.23 -17.70
N VAL A 785 21.16 22.42 -16.58
CA VAL A 785 19.95 21.64 -16.24
C VAL A 785 18.70 22.47 -16.58
N ILE A 786 17.80 21.85 -17.35
CA ILE A 786 16.45 22.36 -17.61
C ILE A 786 15.47 21.47 -16.86
N PHE A 787 14.83 22.00 -15.83
CA PHE A 787 13.75 21.28 -15.17
C PHE A 787 12.44 21.46 -15.92
N ASP A 788 11.64 20.40 -15.95
CA ASP A 788 10.28 20.50 -16.45
C ASP A 788 9.47 21.48 -15.59
N PRO A 789 8.62 22.33 -16.19
CA PRO A 789 7.95 23.42 -15.50
C PRO A 789 6.92 22.96 -14.46
N LYS A 790 6.55 21.67 -14.49
CA LYS A 790 5.62 21.05 -13.55
C LYS A 790 6.30 19.90 -12.80
N VAL A 791 5.94 19.73 -11.52
CA VAL A 791 6.26 18.52 -10.77
C VAL A 791 5.57 17.35 -11.46
N ASN A 792 6.31 16.27 -11.69
CA ASN A 792 5.82 15.09 -12.36
C ASN A 792 4.90 14.28 -11.41
N SER A 793 3.76 14.86 -11.05
CA SER A 793 2.65 14.02 -10.59
C SER A 793 2.22 13.20 -11.79
N SER A 794 2.14 11.88 -11.65
CA SER A 794 1.91 10.94 -12.75
C SER A 794 0.60 11.14 -13.52
N ALA A 795 -0.21 12.13 -13.15
CA ALA A 795 -1.43 12.54 -13.83
C ALA A 795 -1.25 13.58 -14.94
N GLU A 796 -0.21 14.42 -14.88
CA GLU A 796 -0.02 15.53 -15.83
C GLU A 796 1.23 15.40 -16.69
N SER A 797 2.01 14.33 -16.51
CA SER A 797 3.22 14.07 -17.30
C SER A 797 2.87 13.93 -18.78
N LYS A 798 3.35 14.86 -19.62
CA LYS A 798 3.26 14.75 -21.09
C LYS A 798 4.36 13.86 -21.67
N GLY A 799 5.03 13.09 -20.82
CA GLY A 799 6.10 12.18 -21.21
C GLY A 799 7.27 12.92 -21.88
N PRO A 800 7.95 12.30 -22.86
CA PRO A 800 9.12 12.89 -23.50
C PRO A 800 8.88 14.21 -24.25
N ALA A 801 7.63 14.55 -24.56
CA ALA A 801 7.31 15.86 -25.13
C ALA A 801 7.53 17.00 -24.13
N GLU A 802 7.38 16.77 -22.83
CA GLU A 802 7.61 17.82 -21.84
C GLU A 802 9.06 18.27 -21.87
N GLY A 803 10.02 17.33 -21.88
CA GLY A 803 11.44 17.69 -21.97
C GLY A 803 11.82 18.43 -23.27
N LEU A 804 11.26 18.03 -24.41
CA LEU A 804 11.43 18.74 -25.69
C LEU A 804 10.84 20.16 -25.64
N LEU A 805 9.69 20.33 -24.98
CA LEU A 805 9.03 21.63 -24.86
C LEU A 805 9.68 22.52 -23.80
N SER A 806 10.23 21.96 -22.73
CA SER A 806 11.08 22.66 -21.76
C SER A 806 12.29 23.27 -22.49
N ALA A 807 12.97 22.46 -23.32
CA ALA A 807 14.05 22.94 -24.18
C ALA A 807 13.58 24.02 -25.19
N TYR A 808 12.45 23.81 -25.85
CA TYR A 808 11.87 24.79 -26.78
C TYR A 808 11.53 26.12 -26.09
N ASN A 809 10.96 26.10 -24.88
CA ASN A 809 10.62 27.30 -24.13
C ASN A 809 11.88 28.03 -23.63
N THR A 810 12.93 27.29 -23.31
CA THR A 810 14.24 27.83 -22.97
C THR A 810 14.84 28.57 -24.16
N CYS A 811 14.93 27.92 -25.34
CA CYS A 811 15.46 28.54 -26.55
C CYS A 811 14.54 28.34 -27.77
N PRO A 812 13.55 29.23 -27.96
CA PRO A 812 12.53 29.08 -29.00
C PRO A 812 13.07 29.11 -30.42
N ASP A 813 14.19 29.79 -30.65
CA ASP A 813 14.82 29.94 -31.96
C ASP A 813 15.88 28.87 -32.26
N ALA A 814 16.18 27.98 -31.30
CA ALA A 814 17.21 26.95 -31.45
C ALA A 814 16.71 25.72 -32.20
N THR A 815 17.60 25.10 -32.97
CA THR A 815 17.42 23.73 -33.48
C THR A 815 18.11 22.77 -32.52
N TRP A 816 17.38 21.74 -32.08
CA TRP A 816 17.81 20.86 -31.00
C TRP A 816 18.23 19.49 -31.53
N LEU A 817 19.47 19.07 -31.29
CA LEU A 817 19.90 17.67 -31.40
C LEU A 817 19.59 16.98 -30.07
N VAL A 818 18.80 15.92 -30.10
CA VAL A 818 18.21 15.26 -28.93
C VAL A 818 18.69 13.82 -28.84
N VAL A 819 19.08 13.42 -27.62
CA VAL A 819 19.51 12.06 -27.28
C VAL A 819 18.87 11.67 -25.94
N ALA A 820 18.13 10.56 -25.91
CA ALA A 820 17.60 10.01 -24.66
C ALA A 820 18.67 9.23 -23.88
N CYS A 821 18.57 9.27 -22.55
CA CYS A 821 19.55 8.67 -21.63
C CYS A 821 19.49 7.15 -21.52
N ASP A 822 18.64 6.49 -22.30
CA ASP A 822 18.42 5.05 -22.24
C ASP A 822 19.07 4.28 -23.39
N TYR A 823 19.88 4.94 -24.21
CA TYR A 823 20.64 4.34 -25.30
C TYR A 823 22.14 4.23 -24.96
N PRO A 824 22.63 3.08 -24.45
CA PRO A 824 23.99 2.94 -23.96
C PRO A 824 25.06 2.83 -25.04
N TYR A 825 24.67 2.60 -26.31
CA TYR A 825 25.61 2.43 -27.43
C TYR A 825 25.62 3.61 -28.41
N VAL A 826 25.01 4.74 -28.06
CA VAL A 826 25.13 5.97 -28.86
C VAL A 826 26.60 6.40 -28.89
N THR A 827 27.10 6.75 -30.07
CA THR A 827 28.48 7.22 -30.30
C THR A 827 28.49 8.50 -31.12
N SER A 828 29.66 9.15 -31.28
CA SER A 828 29.79 10.32 -32.18
C SER A 828 29.37 9.99 -33.61
N ALA A 829 29.68 8.78 -34.11
CA ALA A 829 29.27 8.34 -35.44
C ALA A 829 27.73 8.26 -35.58
N THR A 830 27.03 7.83 -34.52
CA THR A 830 25.56 7.80 -34.47
C THR A 830 24.97 9.18 -34.71
N LEU A 831 25.47 10.19 -34.00
CA LEU A 831 24.95 11.55 -34.06
C LEU A 831 25.46 12.32 -35.29
N GLU A 832 26.71 12.11 -35.72
CA GLU A 832 27.25 12.65 -36.99
C GLU A 832 26.41 12.19 -38.18
N HIS A 833 25.99 10.92 -38.20
CA HIS A 833 25.11 10.40 -39.24
C HIS A 833 23.75 11.10 -39.25
N LEU A 834 23.17 11.34 -38.07
CA LEU A 834 21.92 12.06 -37.90
C LEU A 834 22.04 13.53 -38.34
N VAL A 835 23.12 14.21 -37.96
CA VAL A 835 23.42 15.60 -38.33
C VAL A 835 23.65 15.73 -39.84
N ALA A 836 24.46 14.86 -40.44
CA ALA A 836 24.74 14.85 -41.87
C ALA A 836 23.48 14.59 -42.72
N SER A 837 22.51 13.87 -42.16
CA SER A 837 21.25 13.52 -42.82
C SER A 837 20.11 14.50 -42.53
N TYR A 838 20.34 15.52 -41.71
CA TYR A 838 19.28 16.40 -41.23
C TYR A 838 18.55 17.12 -42.37
N ASN A 839 17.23 17.00 -42.37
CA ASN A 839 16.33 17.78 -43.21
C ASN A 839 15.22 18.38 -42.34
N SER A 840 15.00 19.69 -42.48
CA SER A 840 13.95 20.43 -41.77
C SER A 840 12.56 19.91 -42.18
N PRO A 841 11.55 19.87 -41.28
CA PRO A 841 11.55 20.44 -39.94
C PRO A 841 11.98 19.49 -38.82
N VAL A 842 12.07 18.18 -39.07
CA VAL A 842 12.50 17.18 -38.07
C VAL A 842 13.06 15.92 -38.73
N ILE A 843 14.11 15.35 -38.15
CA ILE A 843 14.63 14.00 -38.44
C ILE A 843 14.66 13.17 -37.16
N CYS A 844 14.30 11.88 -37.24
CA CYS A 844 14.49 10.89 -36.17
C CYS A 844 15.09 9.61 -36.74
N PHE A 845 15.70 8.77 -35.91
CA PHE A 845 15.95 7.39 -36.29
C PHE A 845 14.65 6.58 -36.37
N ARG A 846 14.69 5.50 -37.16
CA ARG A 846 13.68 4.45 -37.18
C ARG A 846 14.33 3.14 -36.80
N ASN A 847 13.72 2.42 -35.85
CA ASN A 847 14.22 1.11 -35.45
C ASN A 847 13.86 0.01 -36.47
N SER A 848 14.38 -1.21 -36.27
CA SER A 848 14.19 -2.35 -37.18
C SER A 848 12.74 -2.77 -37.37
N GLU A 849 11.86 -2.47 -36.41
CA GLU A 849 10.42 -2.74 -36.45
C GLU A 849 9.63 -1.62 -37.12
N GLY A 850 10.30 -0.54 -37.51
CA GLY A 850 9.72 0.57 -38.23
C GLY A 850 9.18 1.70 -37.36
N PHE A 851 9.37 1.65 -36.04
CA PHE A 851 8.97 2.71 -35.12
C PHE A 851 9.94 3.90 -35.17
N CYS A 852 9.41 5.13 -35.11
CA CYS A 852 10.24 6.34 -35.01
C CYS A 852 10.73 6.51 -33.58
N GLU A 853 12.01 6.84 -33.45
CA GLU A 853 12.69 7.17 -32.20
C GLU A 853 12.89 8.69 -32.10
N PRO A 854 11.86 9.46 -31.69
CA PRO A 854 11.88 10.91 -31.76
C PRO A 854 12.92 11.58 -30.84
N LEU A 855 13.44 10.83 -29.86
CA LEU A 855 14.45 11.28 -28.90
C LEU A 855 15.88 10.91 -29.31
N LEU A 856 16.06 10.36 -30.50
CA LEU A 856 17.32 10.32 -31.24
C LEU A 856 17.09 11.06 -32.55
N GLY A 857 16.99 12.39 -32.46
CA GLY A 857 16.47 13.23 -33.53
C GLY A 857 16.95 14.67 -33.49
N ILE A 858 16.73 15.41 -34.59
CA ILE A 858 16.98 16.85 -34.68
C ILE A 858 15.67 17.56 -34.95
N TRP A 859 15.32 18.51 -34.07
CA TRP A 859 14.06 19.22 -34.06
C TRP A 859 14.27 20.72 -34.33
N SER A 860 13.69 21.23 -35.42
CA SER A 860 13.66 22.68 -35.69
C SER A 860 12.66 23.42 -34.79
N PRO A 861 12.78 24.76 -34.66
CA PRO A 861 11.76 25.59 -34.03
C PRO A 861 10.34 25.35 -34.58
N ALA A 862 10.21 25.13 -35.89
CA ALA A 862 8.92 24.88 -36.53
C ALA A 862 8.31 23.53 -36.09
N ALA A 863 9.14 22.49 -35.94
CA ALA A 863 8.69 21.19 -35.47
C ALA A 863 8.30 21.21 -34.00
N LEU A 864 9.09 21.88 -33.14
CA LEU A 864 8.77 22.02 -31.72
C LEU A 864 7.53 22.89 -31.49
N LYS A 865 7.33 23.93 -32.30
CA LYS A 865 6.07 24.69 -32.30
C LYS A 865 4.87 23.82 -32.68
N ARG A 866 5.03 22.91 -33.64
CA ARG A 866 3.98 21.94 -33.98
C ARG A 866 3.74 20.94 -32.84
N LEU A 867 4.80 20.44 -32.21
CA LEU A 867 4.71 19.58 -31.03
C LEU A 867 3.95 20.28 -29.90
N ALA A 868 4.26 21.55 -29.63
CA ALA A 868 3.54 22.36 -28.63
C ALA A 868 2.05 22.45 -28.94
N GLY A 869 1.69 22.69 -30.20
CA GLY A 869 0.29 22.69 -30.66
C GLY A 869 -0.40 21.33 -30.59
N ASN A 870 0.34 20.23 -30.73
CA ASN A 870 -0.19 18.87 -30.58
C ASN A 870 -0.42 18.53 -29.11
N VAL A 871 0.54 18.84 -28.26
CA VAL A 871 0.45 18.70 -26.80
C VAL A 871 -0.72 19.52 -26.24
N ALA A 872 -0.90 20.75 -26.70
CA ALA A 872 -2.05 21.60 -26.32
C ALA A 872 -3.41 21.01 -26.73
N ARG A 873 -3.43 20.07 -27.68
CA ARG A 873 -4.63 19.35 -28.15
C ARG A 873 -4.70 17.91 -27.62
N GLY A 874 -3.94 17.58 -26.57
CA GLY A 874 -3.94 16.25 -25.95
C GLY A 874 -3.10 15.19 -26.67
N LYS A 875 -2.37 15.54 -27.74
CA LYS A 875 -1.52 14.62 -28.51
C LYS A 875 -0.06 14.78 -28.11
N SER A 876 0.33 14.15 -27.01
CA SER A 876 1.66 14.33 -26.39
C SER A 876 2.78 13.48 -27.01
N GLY A 877 2.49 12.46 -27.81
CA GLY A 877 3.54 11.60 -28.39
C GLY A 877 4.38 12.31 -29.48
N PRO A 878 5.71 12.54 -29.29
CA PRO A 878 6.52 13.24 -30.29
C PRO A 878 6.58 12.53 -31.65
N ALA A 879 6.53 11.19 -31.68
CA ALA A 879 6.50 10.42 -32.92
C ALA A 879 5.28 10.74 -33.81
N ALA A 880 4.15 11.12 -33.21
CA ALA A 880 2.97 11.57 -33.96
C ALA A 880 3.26 12.88 -34.70
N THR A 881 3.94 13.82 -34.05
CA THR A 881 4.36 15.09 -34.64
C THR A 881 5.37 14.87 -35.77
N VAL A 882 6.32 13.95 -35.62
CA VAL A 882 7.26 13.61 -36.70
C VAL A 882 6.50 13.12 -37.93
N ARG A 883 5.55 12.20 -37.76
CA ARG A 883 4.72 11.69 -38.87
C ARG A 883 3.88 12.78 -39.52
N GLU A 884 3.24 13.64 -38.73
CA GLU A 884 2.40 14.73 -39.22
C GLU A 884 3.18 15.73 -40.07
N LEU A 885 4.45 15.97 -39.71
CA LEU A 885 5.34 16.86 -40.45
C LEU A 885 6.00 16.20 -41.67
N ASN A 886 5.70 14.93 -41.96
CA ASN A 886 6.46 14.10 -42.90
C ASN A 886 7.98 14.17 -42.62
N GLY A 887 8.35 14.13 -41.34
CA GLY A 887 9.74 14.18 -40.91
C GLY A 887 10.56 13.02 -41.46
N THR A 888 11.85 13.28 -41.69
CA THR A 888 12.76 12.25 -42.19
C THR A 888 12.94 11.18 -41.12
N MET A 889 12.77 9.92 -41.49
CA MET A 889 12.98 8.77 -40.60
C MET A 889 14.17 7.97 -41.12
N LEU A 890 15.31 8.14 -40.47
CA LEU A 890 16.59 7.58 -40.88
C LEU A 890 16.69 6.12 -40.42
N SER A 891 16.96 5.22 -41.36
CA SER A 891 17.31 3.85 -41.00
C SER A 891 18.76 3.80 -40.53
N VAL A 892 19.06 2.91 -39.59
CA VAL A 892 20.42 2.68 -39.13
C VAL A 892 21.25 2.05 -40.26
N PRO A 893 22.51 2.46 -40.47
CA PRO A 893 23.41 1.77 -41.40
C PRO A 893 23.58 0.29 -41.06
N GLU A 894 23.79 -0.55 -42.06
CA GLU A 894 24.05 -1.99 -41.88
C GLU A 894 25.25 -2.21 -40.94
N GLY A 895 25.08 -3.07 -39.93
CA GLY A 895 26.10 -3.36 -38.92
C GLY A 895 26.17 -2.38 -37.75
N CYS A 896 25.28 -1.38 -37.71
CA CYS A 896 25.19 -0.38 -36.64
C CYS A 896 23.92 -0.51 -35.78
N GLU A 897 23.19 -1.63 -35.88
CA GLU A 897 21.89 -1.86 -35.25
C GLU A 897 21.90 -1.64 -33.72
N ALA A 898 23.07 -1.86 -33.09
CA ALA A 898 23.28 -1.62 -31.68
C ALA A 898 23.02 -0.16 -31.24
N TRP A 899 23.13 0.82 -32.15
CA TRP A 899 22.91 2.24 -31.84
C TRP A 899 21.53 2.53 -31.26
N LEU A 900 20.52 1.72 -31.60
CA LEU A 900 19.13 1.89 -31.17
C LEU A 900 18.70 0.85 -30.11
N VAL A 901 19.63 0.19 -29.42
CA VAL A 901 19.27 -0.64 -28.27
C VAL A 901 18.98 0.27 -27.09
N ASP A 902 17.76 0.15 -26.55
CA ASP A 902 17.28 0.85 -25.35
C ASP A 902 17.35 -0.07 -24.12
N VAL A 903 17.77 0.45 -22.97
CA VAL A 903 17.76 -0.25 -21.68
C VAL A 903 16.57 0.16 -20.82
N ASN A 904 15.64 -0.77 -20.63
CA ASN A 904 14.41 -0.55 -19.87
C ASN A 904 14.34 -1.33 -18.55
N ARG A 905 15.17 -2.36 -18.38
CA ARG A 905 15.28 -3.21 -17.18
C ARG A 905 16.72 -3.30 -16.69
N GLN A 906 16.90 -3.69 -15.43
CA GLN A 906 18.23 -3.97 -14.87
C GLN A 906 18.97 -5.07 -15.66
N ALA A 907 18.29 -6.13 -16.09
CA ALA A 907 18.86 -7.18 -16.94
C ALA A 907 19.31 -6.65 -18.33
N ASP A 908 18.55 -5.72 -18.93
CA ASP A 908 18.94 -5.09 -20.21
C ASP A 908 20.25 -4.31 -20.04
N TRP A 909 20.40 -3.65 -18.87
CA TRP A 909 21.60 -2.90 -18.53
C TRP A 909 22.80 -3.81 -18.22
N GLU A 910 22.61 -4.91 -17.50
CA GLU A 910 23.67 -5.90 -17.23
C GLU A 910 24.18 -6.53 -18.52
N ALA A 911 23.27 -6.95 -19.42
CA ALA A 911 23.64 -7.42 -20.75
C ALA A 911 24.38 -6.32 -21.55
N ALA A 912 23.98 -5.06 -21.38
CA ALA A 912 24.66 -3.95 -22.03
C ALA A 912 26.09 -3.76 -21.51
N LEU A 913 26.28 -3.85 -20.19
CA LEU A 913 27.58 -3.76 -19.52
C LEU A 913 28.52 -4.88 -19.92
N GLU A 914 28.06 -6.13 -20.02
CA GLU A 914 28.88 -7.24 -20.49
C GLU A 914 29.42 -6.97 -21.91
N LYS A 915 28.54 -6.53 -22.82
CA LYS A 915 28.94 -6.20 -24.18
C LYS A 915 29.89 -5.00 -24.24
N LEU A 916 29.64 -3.95 -23.45
CA LEU A 916 30.54 -2.80 -23.35
C LEU A 916 31.90 -3.20 -22.78
N ALA A 917 31.94 -4.06 -21.75
CA ALA A 917 33.19 -4.52 -21.14
C ALA A 917 34.05 -5.38 -22.08
N THR A 918 33.41 -6.15 -22.98
CA THR A 918 34.13 -6.92 -24.03
C THR A 918 34.59 -6.06 -25.21
N SER A 919 34.16 -4.80 -25.30
CA SER A 919 34.46 -3.86 -26.38
C SER A 919 35.54 -2.82 -26.01
N VAL A 920 36.04 -2.83 -24.75
CA VAL A 920 37.08 -1.93 -24.21
C VAL A 920 38.47 -2.54 -24.30
#